data_AF-A0A4Q6B9T8-F1
#
_entry.id   AF-A0A4Q6B9T8-F1
#
_cell.length_a   1.000
_cell.length_b   1.000
_cell.length_c   1.000
_cell.angle_alpha   90.00
_cell.angle_beta   90.00
_cell.angle_gamma   90.00
#
_symmetry.space_group_name_H-M   'P 1'
#
loop_
_entity.id
_entity.type
_entity.pdbx_description
1 polymer ?
#
loop_
_entity_poly.entity_id
_entity_poly.type
_entity_poly.pdbx_seq_one_letter_code
_entity_poly.pdbx_strand_id
1 'polypeptide(L)'
;MKNLIALAVLPMILNCSGALPIPSVGGKSKSGNSNNGNNNSGGGNAEAGTEMPGGTVIGGVVEDSADDKVCKRVDLPIVTTIPANTMIKTTSAGRPRQRHESNGTYGGFGDHYFEKRSFEFTIEDYTATADKKIVFTMKPVGKAGTGGAGLPNFRVFQNGGTNPDLFNSNNTLTALGNNVFQFTLKDSNNATQSIKPGALVAFEFGFFFDPTDVEGRTSYYSDTFRFIVGKPGMIVGVPLLDGVAGDPQAQEPRANYSAGDHTVPGIVAAQDKHLAWSQSSLNILQVDLQAFLEGRSLFHSDFTTGKHTEQGINFSDERVAKQKGLAGPAMDTSSCASCHSHNGSFGVDNPDHADHVIKITTADGAPHPIYGVQLQRNEQVALKLAKGTATQVVAYEDGTMVTLSKPTYALEGAVLSPRVPQMVYGLGLFEAVSNETLLAQANCENGIGGKVSYAINPETGKKEIARFGWKAAKVSLKHQVSEAALLDLGLTSPTFPSASCELTGVCDAGTPELPKEDIERLVKYMQSIAVPVQRNHKDPAFARGQATFAKLGCNSCHLPEMVTGNTHPIEKLRNQTFAPYTDLLLHDMGPGLADAKKEGIAAGNEWRTAPLWGLGLQKTVNGQIMLLHDGRAKSYEEAILWHAGQAAPMQAAFRKLPKADREDLFFFLGSI
;
A
#
# COMPACT_ATOMS: atom_id res chain seq x y z
N MET A 1 27.44 14.62 56.74
CA MET A 1 26.95 14.62 58.13
C MET A 1 25.48 14.23 58.13
N LYS A 2 25.11 13.14 58.85
CA LYS A 2 23.80 12.83 59.48
C LYS A 2 22.55 12.81 58.57
N ASN A 3 21.67 11.81 58.50
CA ASN A 3 21.25 10.67 59.35
C ASN A 3 20.67 9.56 58.44
N LEU A 4 20.94 8.26 58.66
CA LEU A 4 20.09 7.23 59.32
C LEU A 4 18.56 7.46 59.17
N ILE A 5 17.78 6.48 58.68
CA ILE A 5 17.29 5.29 59.41
C ILE A 5 17.12 4.07 58.49
N ALA A 6 17.42 2.88 59.03
CA ALA A 6 17.19 1.55 58.46
C ALA A 6 16.10 0.80 59.25
N LEU A 7 15.37 -0.10 58.57
CA LEU A 7 14.82 -1.41 59.01
C LEU A 7 14.12 -2.04 57.77
N ALA A 8 14.70 -3.01 57.04
CA ALA A 8 14.69 -4.47 57.23
C ALA A 8 13.30 -5.14 57.00
N VAL A 9 13.07 -6.31 56.40
CA VAL A 9 13.78 -7.35 55.60
C VAL A 9 12.64 -8.30 55.13
N LEU A 10 12.65 -8.81 53.87
CA LEU A 10 12.50 -10.25 53.54
C LEU A 10 12.57 -10.50 52.00
N PRO A 11 13.34 -11.49 51.53
CA PRO A 11 13.42 -11.87 50.10
C PRO A 11 12.60 -13.13 49.79
N MET A 12 11.93 -13.16 48.64
CA MET A 12 11.29 -14.36 48.10
C MET A 12 12.20 -15.00 47.04
N ILE A 13 12.86 -16.09 47.44
CA ILE A 13 13.48 -17.08 46.57
C ILE A 13 12.42 -18.16 46.33
N LEU A 14 12.08 -18.49 45.08
CA LEU A 14 11.41 -19.74 44.75
C LEU A 14 12.33 -20.63 43.90
N ASN A 15 12.80 -21.69 44.53
CA ASN A 15 13.34 -22.89 43.91
C ASN A 15 12.19 -23.66 43.23
N CYS A 16 12.36 -24.04 41.96
CA CYS A 16 11.58 -25.10 41.35
C CYS A 16 12.35 -26.43 41.43
N SER A 17 11.86 -27.34 42.23
CA SER A 17 12.16 -28.77 42.17
C SER A 17 10.87 -29.52 42.42
N GLY A 18 10.42 -30.29 41.44
CA GLY A 18 9.18 -31.06 41.50
C GLY A 18 9.02 -31.89 40.23
N ALA A 19 9.38 -33.16 40.33
CA ALA A 19 9.19 -34.18 39.30
C ALA A 19 7.76 -34.76 39.32
N LEU A 20 7.47 -35.57 38.28
CA LEU A 20 6.43 -36.62 38.09
C LEU A 20 5.40 -36.30 36.98
N PRO A 21 4.78 -37.32 36.34
CA PRO A 21 5.35 -38.53 35.75
C PRO A 21 4.82 -38.80 34.30
N ILE A 22 5.53 -39.68 33.59
CA ILE A 22 5.19 -40.20 32.25
C ILE A 22 4.14 -41.33 32.36
N PRO A 23 3.15 -41.43 31.44
CA PRO A 23 2.52 -42.71 31.13
C PRO A 23 2.97 -43.21 29.75
N SER A 24 3.46 -44.45 29.77
CA SER A 24 3.76 -45.30 28.62
C SER A 24 2.50 -45.80 27.92
N VAL A 25 2.52 -45.91 26.59
CA VAL A 25 1.60 -46.80 25.85
C VAL A 25 2.40 -47.70 24.92
N GLY A 26 2.57 -48.95 25.34
CA GLY A 26 2.94 -50.08 24.49
C GLY A 26 1.70 -50.67 23.83
N GLY A 27 1.82 -51.06 22.56
CA GLY A 27 0.70 -51.51 21.74
C GLY A 27 0.20 -52.93 22.02
N LYS A 28 -0.88 -53.30 21.34
CA LYS A 28 -1.03 -54.58 20.63
C LYS A 28 -2.29 -54.60 19.75
N SER A 29 -2.08 -55.18 18.58
CA SER A 29 -3.03 -55.58 17.53
C SER A 29 -4.16 -56.51 18.00
N LYS A 30 -5.29 -56.45 17.29
CA LYS A 30 -6.10 -57.59 16.77
C LYS A 30 -7.26 -57.00 15.94
N SER A 31 -7.22 -57.07 14.61
CA SER A 31 -7.84 -58.11 13.76
C SER A 31 -9.36 -58.24 13.94
N GLY A 32 -10.12 -57.88 12.91
CA GLY A 32 -11.58 -58.08 12.87
C GLY A 32 -12.18 -57.64 11.55
N ASN A 33 -12.07 -58.52 10.56
CA ASN A 33 -12.59 -58.46 9.20
C ASN A 33 -14.13 -58.44 9.18
N SER A 34 -14.76 -57.66 8.29
CA SER A 34 -15.62 -58.16 7.20
C SER A 34 -16.59 -57.08 6.66
N ASN A 35 -16.55 -56.88 5.33
CA ASN A 35 -17.67 -56.87 4.36
C ASN A 35 -18.96 -56.10 4.66
N ASN A 36 -19.73 -55.58 3.71
CA ASN A 36 -19.71 -55.34 2.26
C ASN A 36 -21.15 -54.86 1.93
N GLY A 37 -21.38 -54.14 0.83
CA GLY A 37 -22.72 -53.97 0.22
C GLY A 37 -23.38 -52.62 0.55
N ASN A 38 -23.35 -51.58 -0.28
CA ASN A 38 -23.84 -51.39 -1.66
C ASN A 38 -25.34 -51.02 -1.76
N ASN A 39 -25.57 -49.88 -2.44
CA ASN A 39 -26.69 -49.55 -3.32
C ASN A 39 -28.08 -49.04 -2.82
N ASN A 40 -28.31 -47.76 -3.13
CA ASN A 40 -29.25 -47.24 -4.16
C ASN A 40 -30.60 -46.60 -3.72
N SER A 41 -30.80 -45.39 -4.26
CA SER A 41 -32.02 -44.76 -4.84
C SER A 41 -33.38 -44.79 -4.13
N GLY A 42 -34.05 -43.62 -4.14
CA GLY A 42 -35.52 -43.54 -4.24
C GLY A 42 -36.13 -42.36 -3.48
N GLY A 43 -36.75 -41.42 -4.20
CA GLY A 43 -37.41 -40.23 -3.63
C GLY A 43 -38.84 -40.47 -3.10
N GLY A 44 -39.41 -39.44 -2.48
CA GLY A 44 -40.81 -39.38 -2.07
C GLY A 44 -41.12 -38.19 -1.16
N ASN A 45 -42.14 -37.42 -1.51
CA ASN A 45 -42.60 -36.15 -0.93
C ASN A 45 -43.25 -36.24 0.48
N ALA A 46 -43.28 -35.06 1.12
CA ALA A 46 -44.39 -34.45 1.88
C ALA A 46 -44.33 -34.39 3.43
N GLU A 47 -44.30 -33.12 3.87
CA GLU A 47 -45.07 -32.48 4.96
C GLU A 47 -44.56 -32.37 6.42
N ALA A 48 -44.76 -31.14 6.91
CA ALA A 48 -44.96 -30.68 8.28
C ALA A 48 -43.75 -30.53 9.24
N GLY A 49 -43.17 -29.33 9.21
CA GLY A 49 -43.12 -28.39 10.33
C GLY A 49 -42.58 -28.84 11.69
N THR A 50 -41.39 -28.36 12.05
CA THR A 50 -41.14 -27.71 13.35
C THR A 50 -39.91 -26.83 13.24
N GLU A 51 -40.05 -25.56 13.65
CA GLU A 51 -38.98 -24.59 13.83
C GLU A 51 -37.98 -25.07 14.90
N MET A 52 -36.68 -24.88 14.68
CA MET A 52 -35.64 -24.73 15.71
C MET A 52 -34.51 -23.84 15.16
N PRO A 53 -33.84 -23.04 16.01
CA PRO A 53 -33.14 -21.82 15.62
C PRO A 53 -31.63 -22.00 15.33
N GLY A 54 -31.08 -21.07 14.53
CA GLY A 54 -29.70 -20.58 14.66
C GLY A 54 -28.56 -21.53 14.31
N GLY A 55 -28.25 -21.66 13.01
CA GLY A 55 -27.01 -22.30 12.55
C GLY A 55 -25.81 -21.35 12.70
N THR A 56 -24.98 -21.61 13.72
CA THR A 56 -23.63 -21.05 13.87
C THR A 56 -22.76 -21.49 12.70
N VAL A 57 -22.15 -20.52 12.00
CA VAL A 57 -21.09 -20.78 11.02
C VAL A 57 -19.88 -21.33 11.79
N ILE A 58 -19.54 -22.59 11.51
CA ILE A 58 -18.38 -23.27 12.07
C ILE A 58 -17.13 -22.66 11.42
N GLY A 59 -16.49 -21.72 12.10
CA GLY A 59 -15.08 -21.43 11.92
C GLY A 59 -14.28 -22.59 12.51
N GLY A 60 -13.61 -23.35 11.65
CA GLY A 60 -12.65 -24.36 12.09
C GLY A 60 -11.50 -23.68 12.82
N VAL A 61 -11.51 -23.79 14.14
CA VAL A 61 -10.35 -23.53 15.00
C VAL A 61 -9.36 -24.64 14.71
N VAL A 62 -8.20 -24.30 14.16
CA VAL A 62 -7.03 -25.19 14.25
C VAL A 62 -6.67 -25.20 15.73
N GLU A 63 -6.79 -26.36 16.38
CA GLU A 63 -6.37 -26.52 17.76
C GLU A 63 -4.88 -26.14 17.88
N ASP A 64 -4.65 -25.16 18.73
CA ASP A 64 -3.35 -24.58 19.07
C ASP A 64 -2.51 -25.66 19.77
N SER A 65 -1.49 -26.17 19.06
CA SER A 65 -0.46 -26.99 19.71
C SER A 65 0.40 -26.06 20.56
N ALA A 66 0.42 -26.33 21.87
CA ALA A 66 0.96 -25.48 22.92
C ALA A 66 2.50 -25.24 22.93
N ASP A 67 3.14 -25.04 21.77
CA ASP A 67 4.57 -24.73 21.66
C ASP A 67 4.92 -23.48 20.83
N ASP A 68 3.95 -22.74 20.29
CA ASP A 68 4.23 -21.55 19.47
C ASP A 68 4.09 -20.23 20.27
N LYS A 69 5.22 -19.65 20.68
CA LYS A 69 5.34 -18.27 21.18
C LYS A 69 5.08 -17.26 20.04
N VAL A 70 3.87 -17.22 19.52
CA VAL A 70 3.43 -16.23 18.52
C VAL A 70 2.88 -15.00 19.24
N CYS A 71 3.39 -13.83 18.87
CA CYS A 71 3.12 -12.56 19.54
C CYS A 71 1.60 -12.28 19.54
N LYS A 72 1.02 -12.13 20.74
CA LYS A 72 -0.44 -11.99 20.93
C LYS A 72 -0.96 -10.76 20.17
N ARG A 73 -1.83 -11.00 19.19
CA ARG A 73 -2.53 -10.00 18.38
C ARG A 73 -3.64 -9.36 19.20
N VAL A 74 -3.85 -8.06 19.00
CA VAL A 74 -5.08 -7.37 19.43
C VAL A 74 -5.95 -7.24 18.19
N ASP A 75 -6.91 -8.15 18.03
CA ASP A 75 -7.99 -8.01 17.06
C ASP A 75 -9.24 -7.52 17.77
N LEU A 76 -9.78 -6.37 17.36
CA LEU A 76 -11.18 -6.03 17.58
C LEU A 76 -11.78 -5.62 16.23
N PRO A 77 -12.66 -6.43 15.63
CA PRO A 77 -13.47 -5.93 14.53
C PRO A 77 -14.47 -4.90 15.09
N ILE A 78 -14.49 -3.70 14.52
CA ILE A 78 -15.60 -2.77 14.71
C ILE A 78 -16.79 -3.37 13.95
N VAL A 79 -17.69 -4.04 14.68
CA VAL A 79 -18.98 -4.47 14.13
C VAL A 79 -19.93 -3.28 14.19
N THR A 80 -20.12 -2.59 13.07
CA THR A 80 -21.21 -1.61 12.95
C THR A 80 -22.52 -2.36 12.70
N THR A 81 -23.29 -2.63 13.75
CA THR A 81 -24.68 -3.09 13.61
C THR A 81 -25.55 -1.94 13.10
N ILE A 82 -26.12 -2.12 11.91
CA ILE A 82 -27.12 -1.20 11.36
C ILE A 82 -28.49 -1.63 11.90
N PRO A 83 -29.28 -0.73 12.50
CA PRO A 83 -30.64 -1.07 12.92
C PRO A 83 -31.48 -1.59 11.74
N ALA A 84 -32.37 -2.55 12.00
CA ALA A 84 -33.31 -2.98 10.98
C ALA A 84 -34.19 -1.81 10.52
N ASN A 85 -34.55 -1.79 9.23
CA ASN A 85 -35.43 -0.80 8.62
C ASN A 85 -34.92 0.66 8.60
N THR A 86 -33.61 0.90 8.74
CA THR A 86 -33.03 2.24 8.56
C THR A 86 -32.39 2.43 7.19
N MET A 87 -32.40 3.67 6.70
CA MET A 87 -31.66 4.05 5.50
C MET A 87 -30.15 3.96 5.77
N ILE A 88 -29.41 3.37 4.84
CA ILE A 88 -27.93 3.31 4.89
C ILE A 88 -27.39 4.41 4.00
N LYS A 89 -26.57 5.30 4.58
CA LYS A 89 -25.89 6.36 3.84
C LYS A 89 -24.41 6.05 3.68
N THR A 90 -23.96 5.94 2.43
CA THR A 90 -22.55 5.84 2.06
C THR A 90 -22.12 7.12 1.37
N THR A 91 -21.13 7.82 1.91
CA THR A 91 -20.49 8.98 1.27
C THR A 91 -19.11 8.57 0.76
N SER A 92 -18.80 8.92 -0.49
CA SER A 92 -17.48 8.74 -1.09
C SER A 92 -17.22 9.81 -2.15
N ALA A 93 -16.09 9.71 -2.84
CA ALA A 93 -15.68 10.63 -3.86
C ALA A 93 -15.03 9.90 -5.04
N GLY A 94 -14.92 10.61 -6.15
CA GLY A 94 -14.29 10.12 -7.36
C GLY A 94 -13.65 11.22 -8.17
N ARG A 95 -12.90 10.81 -9.19
CA ARG A 95 -12.33 11.70 -10.18
C ARG A 95 -12.92 11.40 -11.56
N PRO A 96 -13.03 12.39 -12.45
CA PRO A 96 -13.21 12.14 -13.86
C PRO A 96 -12.05 11.31 -14.45
N ARG A 97 -12.42 10.41 -15.36
CA ARG A 97 -11.64 9.44 -16.13
C ARG A 97 -11.87 9.70 -17.61
N GLN A 98 -10.88 9.39 -18.44
CA GLN A 98 -10.98 9.65 -19.89
C GLN A 98 -11.89 8.67 -20.65
N ARG A 99 -11.99 7.43 -20.16
CA ARG A 99 -12.77 6.32 -20.74
C ARG A 99 -13.42 5.50 -19.61
N HIS A 100 -14.34 4.61 -19.99
CA HIS A 100 -14.92 3.61 -19.09
C HIS A 100 -13.88 2.57 -18.66
N GLU A 101 -14.14 1.88 -17.55
CA GLU A 101 -13.30 0.78 -17.07
C GLU A 101 -13.24 -0.40 -18.06
N SER A 102 -14.31 -0.61 -18.85
CA SER A 102 -14.37 -1.61 -19.92
C SER A 102 -13.54 -1.25 -21.16
N ASN A 103 -13.07 -0.01 -21.27
CA ASN A 103 -12.38 0.53 -22.42
C ASN A 103 -10.87 0.64 -22.18
N GLY A 104 -10.07 0.51 -23.24
CA GLY A 104 -8.62 0.24 -23.12
C GLY A 104 -7.77 1.23 -22.31
N THR A 105 -8.11 2.53 -22.21
CA THR A 105 -7.28 3.51 -21.47
C THR A 105 -8.08 4.15 -20.32
N TYR A 106 -8.05 3.52 -19.14
CA TYR A 106 -8.84 3.86 -17.95
C TYR A 106 -7.98 4.35 -16.77
N GLY A 107 -6.80 3.74 -16.58
CA GLY A 107 -5.94 4.00 -15.42
C GLY A 107 -5.28 5.38 -15.43
N GLY A 108 -5.16 5.98 -16.62
CA GLY A 108 -4.47 7.24 -16.87
C GLY A 108 -5.04 8.48 -16.18
N PHE A 109 -4.23 9.52 -16.19
CA PHE A 109 -4.59 10.87 -15.76
C PHE A 109 -4.63 11.77 -17.00
N GLY A 110 -5.76 12.42 -17.20
CA GLY A 110 -5.94 13.30 -18.36
C GLY A 110 -5.34 14.68 -18.14
N ASP A 111 -5.28 15.45 -19.21
CA ASP A 111 -4.90 16.85 -19.12
C ASP A 111 -5.79 17.61 -18.10
N HIS A 112 -5.18 18.50 -17.31
CA HIS A 112 -5.83 19.26 -16.23
C HIS A 112 -6.57 18.40 -15.17
N TYR A 113 -6.15 17.15 -14.94
CA TYR A 113 -6.82 16.26 -13.97
C TYR A 113 -6.84 16.76 -12.52
N PHE A 114 -6.06 17.78 -12.18
CA PHE A 114 -5.90 18.30 -10.82
C PHE A 114 -6.79 19.53 -10.56
N GLU A 115 -7.41 20.12 -11.59
CA GLU A 115 -8.16 21.37 -11.47
C GLU A 115 -9.67 21.11 -11.53
N LYS A 116 -10.34 21.17 -10.38
CA LYS A 116 -11.81 20.98 -10.28
C LYS A 116 -12.30 19.64 -10.86
N ARG A 117 -11.43 18.63 -10.91
CA ARG A 117 -11.71 17.27 -11.40
C ARG A 117 -11.85 16.26 -10.26
N SER A 118 -12.57 16.64 -9.21
CA SER A 118 -13.07 15.69 -8.22
C SER A 118 -14.55 15.95 -7.96
N PHE A 119 -15.23 14.98 -7.37
CA PHE A 119 -16.63 15.08 -6.99
C PHE A 119 -16.91 14.25 -5.76
N GLU A 120 -17.84 14.71 -4.95
CA GLU A 120 -18.45 13.92 -3.88
C GLU A 120 -19.70 13.22 -4.42
N PHE A 121 -20.00 12.03 -3.88
CA PHE A 121 -21.31 11.42 -4.06
C PHE A 121 -21.78 10.71 -2.79
N THR A 122 -23.11 10.57 -2.68
CA THR A 122 -23.77 9.81 -1.63
C THR A 122 -24.71 8.78 -2.22
N ILE A 123 -24.75 7.60 -1.61
CA ILE A 123 -25.73 6.54 -1.84
C ILE A 123 -26.61 6.45 -0.60
N GLU A 124 -27.90 6.71 -0.75
CA GLU A 124 -28.90 6.56 0.31
C GLU A 124 -29.77 5.36 -0.05
N ASP A 125 -29.49 4.23 0.62
CA ASP A 125 -30.14 2.95 0.39
C ASP A 125 -31.35 2.79 1.33
N TYR A 126 -32.54 2.90 0.75
CA TYR A 126 -33.82 2.74 1.43
C TYR A 126 -34.42 1.34 1.21
N THR A 127 -33.67 0.37 0.69
CA THR A 127 -34.22 -0.97 0.39
C THR A 127 -34.63 -1.74 1.64
N ALA A 128 -34.04 -1.43 2.80
CA ALA A 128 -34.49 -1.94 4.09
C ALA A 128 -35.77 -1.26 4.59
N THR A 129 -36.16 -0.10 4.05
CA THR A 129 -37.35 0.65 4.49
C THR A 129 -38.57 0.33 3.61
N ALA A 130 -39.72 0.95 3.92
CA ALA A 130 -40.93 0.84 3.11
C ALA A 130 -40.80 1.52 1.73
N ASP A 131 -39.86 2.44 1.55
CA ASP A 131 -39.72 3.24 0.31
C ASP A 131 -39.11 2.45 -0.86
N LYS A 132 -38.37 1.36 -0.58
CA LYS A 132 -37.77 0.45 -1.59
C LYS A 132 -37.13 1.18 -2.78
N LYS A 133 -36.16 2.05 -2.48
CA LYS A 133 -35.43 2.84 -3.48
C LYS A 133 -33.98 3.03 -3.07
N ILE A 134 -33.15 3.45 -4.02
CA ILE A 134 -31.78 3.92 -3.78
C ILE A 134 -31.63 5.28 -4.42
N VAL A 135 -31.15 6.26 -3.66
CA VAL A 135 -30.92 7.63 -4.14
C VAL A 135 -29.43 7.88 -4.27
N PHE A 136 -29.01 8.29 -5.45
CA PHE A 136 -27.64 8.68 -5.76
C PHE A 136 -27.60 10.20 -5.90
N THR A 137 -26.81 10.86 -5.08
CA THR A 137 -26.59 12.31 -5.18
C THR A 137 -25.12 12.56 -5.46
N MET A 138 -24.80 13.41 -6.42
CA MET A 138 -23.43 13.82 -6.72
C MET A 138 -23.27 15.34 -6.68
N LYS A 139 -22.07 15.77 -6.29
CA LYS A 139 -21.66 17.17 -6.25
C LYS A 139 -20.24 17.32 -6.80
N PRO A 140 -20.08 17.64 -8.08
CA PRO A 140 -18.77 17.95 -8.63
C PRO A 140 -18.20 19.27 -8.10
N VAL A 141 -16.86 19.35 -8.05
CA VAL A 141 -16.16 20.60 -7.77
C VAL A 141 -16.28 21.54 -8.96
N GLY A 142 -15.98 21.05 -10.16
CA GLY A 142 -16.19 21.80 -11.40
C GLY A 142 -17.68 22.00 -11.66
N LYS A 143 -18.06 23.17 -12.17
CA LYS A 143 -19.44 23.45 -12.55
C LYS A 143 -19.84 22.55 -13.72
N ALA A 144 -20.91 21.79 -13.56
CA ALA A 144 -21.50 21.11 -14.70
C ALA A 144 -22.11 22.16 -15.65
N GLY A 145 -22.08 21.87 -16.95
CA GLY A 145 -22.70 22.70 -17.96
C GLY A 145 -24.22 22.77 -17.78
N THR A 146 -24.81 23.79 -18.42
CA THR A 146 -26.27 23.93 -18.55
C THR A 146 -26.66 23.95 -20.03
N GLY A 147 -27.88 23.55 -20.37
CA GLY A 147 -28.36 23.57 -21.76
C GLY A 147 -27.61 22.60 -22.69
N GLY A 148 -27.06 23.11 -23.81
CA GLY A 148 -26.50 22.31 -24.92
C GLY A 148 -25.26 21.45 -24.59
N ALA A 149 -24.60 21.68 -23.45
CA ALA A 149 -23.51 20.82 -22.97
C ALA A 149 -24.03 19.50 -22.34
N GLY A 150 -25.30 19.46 -21.92
CA GLY A 150 -25.91 18.33 -21.21
C GLY A 150 -25.69 18.36 -19.70
N LEU A 151 -26.67 17.89 -18.93
CA LEU A 151 -26.50 17.62 -17.49
C LEU A 151 -25.65 16.35 -17.29
N PRO A 152 -24.99 16.18 -16.13
CA PRO A 152 -24.31 14.93 -15.80
C PRO A 152 -25.23 13.72 -16.02
N ASN A 153 -24.66 12.61 -16.45
CA ASN A 153 -25.38 11.36 -16.66
C ASN A 153 -24.96 10.29 -15.64
N PHE A 154 -25.82 9.31 -15.45
CA PHE A 154 -25.70 8.23 -14.50
C PHE A 154 -25.99 6.90 -15.18
N ARG A 155 -25.08 5.95 -15.00
CA ARG A 155 -25.13 4.62 -15.61
C ARG A 155 -25.14 3.59 -14.50
N VAL A 156 -26.01 2.58 -14.66
CA VAL A 156 -26.08 1.43 -13.76
C VAL A 156 -25.91 0.16 -14.58
N PHE A 157 -25.07 -0.75 -14.08
CA PHE A 157 -24.80 -2.05 -14.66
C PHE A 157 -25.40 -3.09 -13.70
N GLN A 158 -26.48 -3.76 -14.12
CA GLN A 158 -27.24 -4.67 -13.27
C GLN A 158 -27.47 -6.06 -13.87
N ASN A 159 -27.42 -6.22 -15.20
CA ASN A 159 -27.82 -7.48 -15.86
C ASN A 159 -26.81 -8.05 -16.89
N GLY A 160 -25.51 -7.84 -16.70
CA GLY A 160 -24.44 -8.65 -17.32
C GLY A 160 -24.66 -9.17 -18.74
N GLY A 161 -24.96 -8.30 -19.71
CA GLY A 161 -24.97 -8.70 -21.12
C GLY A 161 -23.56 -9.04 -21.63
N THR A 162 -23.45 -9.62 -22.82
CA THR A 162 -22.18 -9.95 -23.52
C THR A 162 -21.45 -8.72 -24.10
N ASN A 163 -21.84 -7.53 -23.66
CA ASN A 163 -21.20 -6.30 -24.06
C ASN A 163 -21.15 -5.43 -22.79
N PRO A 164 -19.95 -5.15 -22.26
CA PRO A 164 -19.78 -4.35 -21.05
C PRO A 164 -20.20 -2.87 -21.27
N ASP A 165 -20.46 -2.46 -22.52
CA ASP A 165 -21.07 -1.17 -22.87
C ASP A 165 -22.63 -1.21 -22.87
N LEU A 166 -23.26 -2.36 -22.60
CA LEU A 166 -24.72 -2.45 -22.43
C LEU A 166 -25.12 -2.04 -21.01
N PHE A 167 -25.35 -0.74 -20.84
CA PHE A 167 -25.96 -0.18 -19.64
C PHE A 167 -27.39 -0.72 -19.45
N ASN A 168 -27.78 -1.09 -18.23
CA ASN A 168 -29.21 -1.32 -17.95
C ASN A 168 -30.00 -0.02 -18.13
N SER A 169 -29.36 1.13 -17.88
CA SER A 169 -29.90 2.45 -18.17
C SER A 169 -28.78 3.50 -18.23
N ASN A 170 -28.95 4.48 -19.12
CA ASN A 170 -28.13 5.70 -19.19
C ASN A 170 -29.08 6.88 -19.00
N ASN A 171 -28.99 7.53 -17.84
CA ASN A 171 -29.97 8.50 -17.40
C ASN A 171 -29.31 9.85 -17.19
N THR A 172 -30.00 10.91 -17.60
CA THR A 172 -29.62 12.27 -17.21
C THR A 172 -29.98 12.49 -15.74
N LEU A 173 -29.04 13.00 -14.94
CA LEU A 173 -29.30 13.34 -13.55
C LEU A 173 -30.19 14.58 -13.44
N THR A 174 -31.04 14.63 -12.41
CA THR A 174 -31.88 15.79 -12.11
C THR A 174 -31.08 16.83 -11.33
N ALA A 175 -31.06 18.09 -11.79
CA ALA A 175 -30.41 19.18 -11.06
C ALA A 175 -31.26 19.63 -9.85
N LEU A 176 -30.63 19.75 -8.68
CA LEU A 176 -31.26 20.22 -7.44
C LEU A 176 -30.86 21.66 -7.07
N GLY A 177 -30.05 22.32 -7.91
CA GLY A 177 -29.41 23.60 -7.61
C GLY A 177 -28.05 23.44 -6.92
N ASN A 178 -27.29 24.54 -6.82
CA ASN A 178 -25.97 24.58 -6.17
C ASN A 178 -24.96 23.51 -6.67
N ASN A 179 -24.99 23.19 -7.97
CA ASN A 179 -24.17 22.16 -8.59
C ASN A 179 -24.38 20.75 -7.98
N VAL A 180 -25.59 20.46 -7.49
CA VAL A 180 -25.98 19.15 -6.96
C VAL A 180 -26.92 18.46 -7.94
N PHE A 181 -26.67 17.18 -8.18
CA PHE A 181 -27.42 16.37 -9.14
C PHE A 181 -27.82 15.03 -8.52
N GLN A 182 -29.01 14.54 -8.86
CA GLN A 182 -29.57 13.36 -8.23
C GLN A 182 -30.23 12.40 -9.23
N PHE A 183 -30.08 11.10 -8.97
CA PHE A 183 -30.81 10.03 -9.64
C PHE A 183 -31.44 9.11 -8.59
N THR A 184 -32.68 8.71 -8.79
CA THR A 184 -33.37 7.75 -7.93
C THR A 184 -33.60 6.46 -8.69
N LEU A 185 -32.97 5.39 -8.23
CA LEU A 185 -33.26 4.03 -8.66
C LEU A 185 -34.43 3.50 -7.82
N LYS A 186 -35.61 3.39 -8.45
CA LYS A 186 -36.80 2.80 -7.80
C LYS A 186 -36.83 1.29 -8.03
N ASP A 187 -37.32 0.56 -7.04
CA ASP A 187 -37.55 -0.87 -7.21
C ASP A 187 -38.57 -1.11 -8.33
N SER A 188 -38.38 -2.21 -9.05
CA SER A 188 -39.20 -2.61 -10.20
C SER A 188 -40.01 -3.85 -9.84
N ASN A 189 -41.29 -3.85 -10.22
CA ASN A 189 -42.14 -5.04 -10.10
C ASN A 189 -41.69 -6.18 -11.03
N ASN A 190 -40.75 -5.92 -11.95
CA ASN A 190 -40.12 -6.96 -12.75
C ASN A 190 -39.04 -7.68 -11.92
N ALA A 191 -39.23 -8.98 -11.68
CA ALA A 191 -38.36 -9.79 -10.83
C ALA A 191 -36.87 -9.83 -11.26
N THR A 192 -36.57 -9.55 -12.54
CA THR A 192 -35.20 -9.47 -13.09
C THR A 192 -34.59 -8.06 -13.04
N GLN A 193 -35.34 -7.07 -12.57
CA GLN A 193 -34.91 -5.67 -12.42
C GLN A 193 -35.17 -5.14 -10.99
N SER A 194 -35.69 -5.98 -10.09
CA SER A 194 -35.96 -5.63 -8.71
C SER A 194 -34.66 -5.49 -7.91
N ILE A 195 -34.62 -4.48 -7.03
CA ILE A 195 -33.48 -4.16 -6.18
C ILE A 195 -33.53 -5.03 -4.93
N LYS A 196 -32.78 -6.13 -4.93
CA LYS A 196 -32.78 -7.09 -3.82
C LYS A 196 -31.63 -6.79 -2.85
N PRO A 197 -31.86 -6.82 -1.52
CA PRO A 197 -30.77 -6.86 -0.55
C PRO A 197 -29.75 -7.96 -0.90
N GLY A 198 -28.47 -7.64 -0.81
CA GLY A 198 -27.38 -8.53 -1.21
C GLY A 198 -27.00 -8.47 -2.69
N ALA A 199 -27.76 -7.76 -3.54
CA ALA A 199 -27.39 -7.56 -4.93
C ALA A 199 -26.16 -6.64 -5.06
N LEU A 200 -25.29 -6.95 -6.02
CA LEU A 200 -24.20 -6.07 -6.45
C LEU A 200 -24.75 -4.99 -7.38
N VAL A 201 -24.47 -3.73 -7.07
CA VAL A 201 -24.75 -2.60 -7.95
C VAL A 201 -23.43 -1.97 -8.36
N ALA A 202 -23.14 -2.01 -9.66
CA ALA A 202 -22.06 -1.25 -10.27
C ALA A 202 -22.64 -0.01 -10.97
N PHE A 203 -21.99 1.14 -10.82
CA PHE A 203 -22.46 2.39 -11.40
C PHE A 203 -21.32 3.35 -11.76
N GLU A 204 -21.63 4.28 -12.65
CA GLU A 204 -20.73 5.34 -13.11
C GLU A 204 -21.48 6.66 -13.25
N PHE A 205 -20.76 7.76 -13.03
CA PHE A 205 -21.18 9.10 -13.41
C PHE A 205 -20.49 9.50 -14.72
N GLY A 206 -21.16 10.28 -15.55
CA GLY A 206 -20.51 11.02 -16.62
C GLY A 206 -20.72 12.51 -16.45
N PHE A 207 -19.73 13.26 -16.91
CA PHE A 207 -19.58 14.68 -16.68
C PHE A 207 -19.66 15.43 -17.99
N PHE A 208 -20.27 16.61 -17.94
CA PHE A 208 -20.21 17.63 -18.96
C PHE A 208 -19.97 18.94 -18.23
N PHE A 209 -18.72 19.36 -18.13
CA PHE A 209 -18.32 20.56 -17.41
C PHE A 209 -18.49 21.81 -18.25
N ASP A 210 -18.76 22.93 -17.58
CA ASP A 210 -18.78 24.25 -18.20
C ASP A 210 -17.35 24.67 -18.61
N PRO A 211 -17.08 24.92 -19.90
CA PRO A 211 -15.74 25.32 -20.38
C PRO A 211 -15.28 26.68 -19.85
N THR A 212 -16.19 27.50 -19.28
CA THR A 212 -15.83 28.76 -18.62
C THR A 212 -15.34 28.56 -17.18
N ASP A 213 -15.62 27.40 -16.59
CA ASP A 213 -15.22 27.07 -15.22
C ASP A 213 -14.05 26.08 -15.17
N VAL A 214 -13.96 25.18 -16.16
CA VAL A 214 -12.91 24.14 -16.19
C VAL A 214 -12.15 24.11 -17.50
N GLU A 215 -10.83 24.10 -17.40
CA GLU A 215 -9.91 24.05 -18.53
C GLU A 215 -9.71 22.63 -19.07
N GLY A 216 -9.38 22.54 -20.36
CA GLY A 216 -9.20 21.28 -21.08
C GLY A 216 -10.53 20.63 -21.47
N ARG A 217 -10.56 19.30 -21.53
CA ARG A 217 -11.73 18.57 -22.02
C ARG A 217 -12.90 18.68 -21.04
N THR A 218 -14.10 18.85 -21.56
CA THR A 218 -15.31 19.08 -20.74
C THR A 218 -16.10 17.81 -20.45
N SER A 219 -15.90 16.74 -21.21
CA SER A 219 -16.65 15.48 -21.03
C SER A 219 -15.79 14.31 -20.59
N TYR A 220 -16.20 13.62 -19.53
CA TYR A 220 -15.46 12.53 -18.90
C TYR A 220 -16.41 11.51 -18.24
N TYR A 221 -15.89 10.32 -17.94
CA TYR A 221 -16.58 9.32 -17.12
C TYR A 221 -16.01 9.34 -15.70
N SER A 222 -16.60 8.64 -14.74
CA SER A 222 -15.98 8.40 -13.43
C SER A 222 -15.27 7.06 -13.40
N ASP A 223 -14.70 6.74 -12.24
CA ASP A 223 -14.49 5.34 -11.87
C ASP A 223 -15.79 4.53 -11.91
N THR A 224 -15.68 3.21 -12.12
CA THR A 224 -16.79 2.29 -11.88
C THR A 224 -16.85 1.93 -10.39
N PHE A 225 -17.88 2.44 -9.73
CA PHE A 225 -18.10 2.21 -8.31
C PHE A 225 -18.96 0.97 -8.08
N ARG A 226 -18.72 0.25 -6.97
CA ARG A 226 -19.54 -0.90 -6.56
C ARG A 226 -19.94 -0.82 -5.09
N PHE A 227 -21.16 -1.25 -4.80
CA PHE A 227 -21.63 -1.52 -3.43
C PHE A 227 -22.60 -2.71 -3.43
N ILE A 228 -22.85 -3.24 -2.23
CA ILE A 228 -23.84 -4.30 -2.01
C ILE A 228 -25.08 -3.67 -1.37
N VAL A 229 -26.24 -3.87 -1.98
CA VAL A 229 -27.53 -3.38 -1.46
C VAL A 229 -27.76 -3.92 -0.05
N GLY A 230 -28.15 -3.05 0.87
CA GLY A 230 -28.36 -3.37 2.29
C GLY A 230 -27.07 -3.47 3.10
N LYS A 231 -25.90 -3.15 2.53
CA LYS A 231 -24.61 -3.12 3.25
C LYS A 231 -23.98 -1.72 3.16
N PRO A 232 -23.30 -1.26 4.22
CA PRO A 232 -22.61 0.03 4.21
C PRO A 232 -21.32 -0.03 3.39
N GLY A 233 -20.91 1.12 2.88
CA GLY A 233 -19.59 1.28 2.24
C GLY A 233 -19.54 0.83 0.78
N MET A 234 -18.36 1.05 0.20
CA MET A 234 -18.02 0.64 -1.16
C MET A 234 -17.26 -0.69 -1.10
N ILE A 235 -17.32 -1.49 -2.17
CA ILE A 235 -16.52 -2.72 -2.29
C ILE A 235 -15.45 -2.59 -3.37
N VAL A 236 -14.39 -3.38 -3.22
CA VAL A 236 -13.40 -3.60 -4.28
C VAL A 236 -13.98 -4.68 -5.21
N GLY A 237 -14.55 -4.24 -6.32
CA GLY A 237 -15.06 -5.17 -7.33
C GLY A 237 -13.95 -5.71 -8.22
N VAL A 238 -14.21 -6.85 -8.86
CA VAL A 238 -13.41 -7.23 -10.04
C VAL A 238 -13.70 -6.24 -11.17
N PRO A 239 -12.71 -5.88 -12.01
CA PRO A 239 -12.92 -5.01 -13.17
C PRO A 239 -14.11 -5.49 -14.02
N LEU A 240 -14.87 -4.57 -14.62
CA LEU A 240 -16.02 -4.92 -15.44
C LEU A 240 -15.56 -5.77 -16.65
N LEU A 241 -15.89 -7.05 -16.61
CA LEU A 241 -15.73 -8.02 -17.69
C LEU A 241 -17.11 -8.64 -18.01
N ASP A 242 -17.21 -9.37 -19.13
CA ASP A 242 -18.44 -10.06 -19.50
C ASP A 242 -18.94 -10.97 -18.35
N GLY A 243 -20.21 -10.82 -17.98
CA GLY A 243 -20.85 -11.61 -16.92
C GLY A 243 -20.59 -11.12 -15.48
N VAL A 244 -19.80 -10.06 -15.26
CA VAL A 244 -19.52 -9.50 -13.91
C VAL A 244 -20.65 -8.63 -13.40
N ALA A 245 -21.30 -7.87 -14.28
CA ALA A 245 -22.31 -6.88 -13.88
C ALA A 245 -23.57 -7.56 -13.30
N GLY A 246 -23.82 -7.34 -12.01
CA GLY A 246 -24.97 -7.88 -11.29
C GLY A 246 -24.73 -9.21 -10.56
N ASP A 247 -23.55 -9.83 -10.71
CA ASP A 247 -23.17 -11.05 -9.96
C ASP A 247 -22.57 -10.67 -8.58
N PRO A 248 -23.24 -10.98 -7.45
CA PRO A 248 -22.71 -10.72 -6.11
C PRO A 248 -21.42 -11.48 -5.78
N GLN A 249 -21.10 -12.54 -6.52
CA GLN A 249 -19.86 -13.29 -6.36
C GLN A 249 -18.69 -12.67 -7.14
N ALA A 250 -18.95 -11.70 -8.01
CA ALA A 250 -17.94 -10.96 -8.75
C ALA A 250 -17.34 -9.81 -7.91
N GLN A 251 -16.93 -10.14 -6.68
CA GLN A 251 -16.20 -9.26 -5.78
C GLN A 251 -14.86 -9.91 -5.41
N GLU A 252 -13.86 -9.09 -5.12
CA GLU A 252 -12.63 -9.62 -4.54
C GLU A 252 -12.91 -10.09 -3.11
N PRO A 253 -12.54 -11.33 -2.73
CA PRO A 253 -12.61 -11.78 -1.34
C PRO A 253 -11.89 -10.79 -0.41
N ARG A 254 -12.48 -10.50 0.75
CA ARG A 254 -11.88 -9.59 1.74
C ARG A 254 -10.46 -10.02 2.16
N ALA A 255 -10.19 -11.32 2.18
CA ALA A 255 -8.87 -11.88 2.47
C ALA A 255 -7.77 -11.43 1.47
N ASN A 256 -8.15 -11.00 0.27
CA ASN A 256 -7.22 -10.53 -0.76
C ASN A 256 -6.93 -9.03 -0.67
N TYR A 257 -7.59 -8.32 0.24
CA TYR A 257 -7.45 -6.88 0.35
C TYR A 257 -6.11 -6.55 1.00
N SER A 258 -5.08 -6.31 0.19
CA SER A 258 -3.73 -5.95 0.64
C SER A 258 -3.74 -4.80 1.65
N ALA A 259 -4.65 -3.85 1.48
CA ALA A 259 -4.72 -2.61 2.25
C ALA A 259 -6.09 -2.37 2.92
N GLY A 260 -6.84 -3.43 3.23
CA GLY A 260 -8.20 -3.28 3.75
C GLY A 260 -9.07 -2.43 2.81
N ASP A 261 -9.85 -1.49 3.34
CA ASP A 261 -10.68 -0.55 2.58
C ASP A 261 -9.88 0.45 1.73
N HIS A 262 -8.56 0.54 1.91
CA HIS A 262 -7.65 1.30 1.05
C HIS A 262 -7.13 0.48 -0.14
N THR A 263 -7.68 -0.73 -0.35
CA THR A 263 -7.39 -1.57 -1.51
C THR A 263 -8.12 -1.06 -2.75
N VAL A 264 -7.48 -1.14 -3.92
CA VAL A 264 -8.10 -0.90 -5.24
C VAL A 264 -8.06 -2.14 -6.12
N PRO A 265 -8.98 -2.27 -7.10
CA PRO A 265 -8.95 -3.35 -8.06
C PRO A 265 -7.66 -3.35 -8.88
N GLY A 266 -7.27 -4.52 -9.38
CA GLY A 266 -6.17 -4.63 -10.33
C GLY A 266 -6.48 -3.96 -11.67
N ILE A 267 -5.48 -3.32 -12.29
CA ILE A 267 -5.62 -2.77 -13.65
C ILE A 267 -5.45 -3.90 -14.66
N VAL A 268 -6.49 -4.17 -15.45
CA VAL A 268 -6.51 -5.24 -16.46
C VAL A 268 -5.98 -4.79 -17.82
N ALA A 269 -6.24 -3.55 -18.21
CA ALA A 269 -5.83 -3.01 -19.50
C ALA A 269 -4.30 -2.97 -19.62
N ALA A 270 -3.76 -3.69 -20.59
CA ALA A 270 -2.32 -3.95 -20.73
C ALA A 270 -1.47 -2.66 -20.77
N GLN A 271 -1.94 -1.65 -21.49
CA GLN A 271 -1.31 -0.34 -21.62
C GLN A 271 -1.24 0.44 -20.30
N ASP A 272 -2.14 0.21 -19.36
CA ASP A 272 -2.26 0.97 -18.11
C ASP A 272 -1.69 0.21 -16.90
N LYS A 273 -1.23 -1.03 -17.07
CA LYS A 273 -0.76 -1.87 -15.95
C LYS A 273 0.38 -1.25 -15.15
N HIS A 274 1.18 -0.41 -15.79
CA HIS A 274 2.25 0.34 -15.14
C HIS A 274 1.73 1.36 -14.11
N LEU A 275 0.44 1.72 -14.15
CA LEU A 275 -0.23 2.63 -13.20
C LEU A 275 -0.86 1.93 -11.99
N ALA A 276 -0.51 0.66 -11.74
CA ALA A 276 -1.10 -0.14 -10.66
C ALA A 276 -0.86 0.45 -9.26
N TRP A 277 0.17 1.28 -9.09
CA TRP A 277 0.48 2.00 -7.85
C TRP A 277 0.11 3.49 -7.92
N SER A 278 -0.70 3.91 -8.90
CA SER A 278 -1.00 5.32 -9.16
C SER A 278 -2.43 5.72 -8.83
N GLN A 279 -3.23 4.83 -8.22
CA GLN A 279 -4.65 5.05 -7.97
C GLN A 279 -4.91 5.49 -6.53
N SER A 280 -5.95 6.30 -6.31
CA SER A 280 -6.51 6.60 -4.99
C SER A 280 -7.52 5.52 -4.57
N SER A 281 -7.84 5.46 -3.28
CA SER A 281 -8.93 4.58 -2.81
C SER A 281 -10.29 4.97 -3.41
N LEU A 282 -11.17 3.98 -3.60
CA LEU A 282 -12.57 4.18 -3.99
C LEU A 282 -13.47 4.58 -2.81
N ASN A 283 -12.95 4.50 -1.60
CA ASN A 283 -13.63 4.83 -0.35
C ASN A 283 -12.90 6.01 0.30
N ILE A 284 -12.97 7.18 -0.34
CA ILE A 284 -12.23 8.40 0.04
C ILE A 284 -13.19 9.60 0.05
N LEU A 285 -12.93 10.60 0.90
CA LEU A 285 -13.69 11.84 0.89
C LEU A 285 -13.19 12.79 -0.19
N GLN A 286 -14.06 13.68 -0.67
CA GLN A 286 -13.74 14.57 -1.78
C GLN A 286 -12.56 15.49 -1.49
N VAL A 287 -12.45 15.98 -0.25
CA VAL A 287 -11.32 16.83 0.17
C VAL A 287 -9.97 16.11 0.07
N ASP A 288 -9.89 14.85 0.51
CA ASP A 288 -8.66 14.06 0.43
C ASP A 288 -8.36 13.62 -1.01
N LEU A 289 -9.40 13.35 -1.81
CA LEU A 289 -9.23 13.04 -3.22
C LEU A 289 -8.73 14.25 -4.03
N GLN A 290 -9.25 15.45 -3.77
CA GLN A 290 -8.76 16.66 -4.42
C GLN A 290 -7.29 16.91 -4.04
N ALA A 291 -6.93 16.72 -2.76
CA ALA A 291 -5.55 16.80 -2.30
C ALA A 291 -4.65 15.74 -2.97
N PHE A 292 -5.16 14.53 -3.21
CA PHE A 292 -4.45 13.51 -3.98
C PHE A 292 -4.15 13.98 -5.41
N LEU A 293 -5.11 14.59 -6.11
CA LEU A 293 -4.89 15.06 -7.49
C LEU A 293 -3.89 16.24 -7.55
N GLU A 294 -4.03 17.21 -6.65
CA GLU A 294 -3.12 18.35 -6.54
C GLU A 294 -1.70 17.94 -6.10
N GLY A 295 -1.59 17.02 -5.13
CA GLY A 295 -0.30 16.50 -4.69
C GLY A 295 0.37 15.64 -5.75
N ARG A 296 -0.39 14.86 -6.53
CA ARG A 296 0.14 14.16 -7.71
C ARG A 296 0.73 15.16 -8.72
N SER A 297 0.05 16.28 -8.98
CA SER A 297 0.54 17.24 -9.98
C SER A 297 1.86 17.88 -9.54
N LEU A 298 2.04 18.13 -8.24
CA LEU A 298 3.33 18.54 -7.67
C LEU A 298 4.38 17.43 -7.75
N PHE A 299 4.01 16.18 -7.44
CA PHE A 299 4.92 15.04 -7.50
C PHE A 299 5.49 14.82 -8.91
N HIS A 300 4.70 15.15 -9.93
CA HIS A 300 5.06 15.11 -11.33
C HIS A 300 5.54 16.45 -11.91
N SER A 301 5.76 17.49 -11.09
CA SER A 301 6.33 18.75 -11.55
C SER A 301 7.85 18.65 -11.66
N ASP A 302 8.39 19.00 -12.81
CA ASP A 302 9.81 19.26 -12.99
C ASP A 302 10.13 20.66 -12.46
N PHE A 303 10.85 20.74 -11.34
CA PHE A 303 11.15 22.00 -10.64
C PHE A 303 12.24 22.84 -11.32
N THR A 304 12.85 22.37 -12.41
CA THR A 304 13.74 23.20 -13.25
C THR A 304 12.94 23.95 -14.30
N THR A 305 12.02 23.27 -14.97
CA THR A 305 11.25 23.79 -16.11
C THR A 305 9.86 24.30 -15.72
N GLY A 306 9.34 23.86 -14.58
CA GLY A 306 7.97 24.07 -14.10
C GLY A 306 6.93 23.20 -14.82
N LYS A 307 7.34 22.29 -15.71
CA LYS A 307 6.42 21.49 -16.54
C LYS A 307 6.02 20.19 -15.86
N HIS A 308 4.90 19.61 -16.30
CA HIS A 308 4.52 18.25 -15.92
C HIS A 308 5.43 17.23 -16.63
N THR A 309 5.82 16.17 -15.92
CA THR A 309 6.74 15.12 -16.43
C THR A 309 6.08 14.15 -17.41
N GLU A 310 4.78 13.88 -17.25
CA GLU A 310 4.02 13.07 -18.20
C GLU A 310 3.65 13.87 -19.46
N GLN A 311 3.85 13.26 -20.63
CA GLN A 311 3.49 13.86 -21.92
C GLN A 311 1.97 14.05 -22.05
N GLY A 312 1.57 15.16 -22.67
CA GLY A 312 0.15 15.46 -22.95
C GLY A 312 -0.62 16.06 -21.76
N ILE A 313 0.05 16.31 -20.63
CA ILE A 313 -0.50 17.06 -19.50
C ILE A 313 0.20 18.41 -19.46
N ASN A 314 -0.57 19.48 -19.67
CA ASN A 314 -0.07 20.84 -19.64
C ASN A 314 -0.49 21.53 -18.35
N PHE A 315 0.40 22.40 -17.87
CA PHE A 315 0.10 23.34 -16.81
C PHE A 315 -0.15 24.71 -17.42
N SER A 316 -1.05 25.47 -16.79
CA SER A 316 -1.19 26.90 -17.09
C SER A 316 0.13 27.64 -16.88
N ASP A 317 0.31 28.77 -17.56
CA ASP A 317 1.54 29.58 -17.43
C ASP A 317 1.80 30.02 -15.99
N GLU A 318 0.74 30.33 -15.24
CA GLU A 318 0.84 30.65 -13.81
C GLU A 318 1.36 29.46 -13.00
N ARG A 319 0.87 28.25 -13.27
CA ARG A 319 1.33 27.04 -12.61
C ARG A 319 2.78 26.76 -12.97
N VAL A 320 3.17 26.83 -14.24
CA VAL A 320 4.56 26.68 -14.65
C VAL A 320 5.47 27.68 -13.92
N ALA A 321 5.07 28.95 -13.85
CA ALA A 321 5.86 29.99 -13.21
C ALA A 321 6.07 29.77 -11.70
N LYS A 322 5.14 29.09 -11.01
CA LYS A 322 5.27 28.78 -9.58
C LYS A 322 6.37 27.77 -9.27
N GLN A 323 6.61 26.79 -10.14
CA GLN A 323 7.58 25.72 -9.90
C GLN A 323 8.88 25.87 -10.71
N LYS A 324 8.87 26.68 -11.78
CA LYS A 324 10.02 26.82 -12.67
C LYS A 324 11.23 27.46 -11.97
N GLY A 325 12.38 26.81 -12.12
CA GLY A 325 13.66 27.30 -11.63
C GLY A 325 13.80 27.24 -10.11
N LEU A 326 12.94 26.51 -9.40
CA LEU A 326 13.08 26.30 -7.97
C LEU A 326 14.20 25.31 -7.64
N ALA A 327 14.39 24.27 -8.48
CA ALA A 327 15.37 23.22 -8.19
C ALA A 327 16.79 23.79 -8.03
N GLY A 328 17.46 23.42 -6.94
CA GLY A 328 18.82 23.85 -6.63
C GLY A 328 19.88 23.26 -7.59
N PRO A 329 21.10 23.85 -7.64
CA PRO A 329 22.19 23.36 -8.48
C PRO A 329 22.79 22.02 -8.01
N ALA A 330 22.48 21.58 -6.79
CA ALA A 330 22.88 20.31 -6.22
C ALA A 330 21.61 19.45 -5.98
N MET A 331 21.20 18.70 -6.99
CA MET A 331 20.05 17.80 -6.95
C MET A 331 20.41 16.45 -7.57
N ASP A 332 19.69 15.39 -7.19
CA ASP A 332 19.76 14.09 -7.89
C ASP A 332 18.81 14.07 -9.10
N THR A 333 17.69 14.77 -9.00
CA THR A 333 16.71 14.89 -10.07
C THR A 333 15.83 16.13 -9.93
N SER A 334 15.13 16.50 -10.99
CA SER A 334 14.25 17.67 -11.05
C SER A 334 12.81 17.38 -10.62
N SER A 335 12.40 16.13 -10.38
CA SER A 335 11.03 15.79 -9.96
C SER A 335 10.97 14.51 -9.12
N CYS A 336 9.98 14.40 -8.22
CA CYS A 336 9.78 13.18 -7.44
C CYS A 336 9.53 11.96 -8.35
N ALA A 337 8.70 12.14 -9.39
CA ALA A 337 8.33 11.10 -10.34
C ALA A 337 9.51 10.54 -11.17
N SER A 338 10.60 11.30 -11.30
CA SER A 338 11.80 10.83 -12.00
C SER A 338 12.47 9.67 -11.26
N CYS A 339 12.58 9.75 -9.94
CA CYS A 339 13.12 8.66 -9.11
C CYS A 339 12.04 7.61 -8.76
N HIS A 340 10.81 8.07 -8.52
CA HIS A 340 9.68 7.24 -8.13
C HIS A 340 8.73 6.99 -9.32
N SER A 341 9.26 6.32 -10.36
CA SER A 341 8.51 6.08 -11.60
C SER A 341 7.20 5.35 -11.31
N HIS A 342 6.07 5.97 -11.67
CA HIS A 342 4.72 5.48 -11.38
C HIS A 342 4.50 5.08 -9.91
N ASN A 343 5.05 5.87 -8.97
CA ASN A 343 5.07 5.62 -7.52
C ASN A 343 5.85 4.37 -7.09
N GLY A 344 6.57 3.77 -8.02
CA GLY A 344 7.48 2.66 -7.84
C GLY A 344 8.89 3.08 -7.47
N SER A 345 9.84 2.30 -7.94
CA SER A 345 11.27 2.69 -7.92
C SER A 345 11.63 3.24 -9.30
N PHE A 346 12.92 3.41 -9.61
CA PHE A 346 13.32 3.87 -10.93
C PHE A 346 12.97 2.83 -12.01
N GLY A 347 12.47 3.31 -13.14
CA GLY A 347 12.13 2.50 -14.31
C GLY A 347 13.33 2.29 -15.25
N VAL A 348 13.29 1.23 -16.06
CA VAL A 348 14.29 1.01 -17.13
C VAL A 348 14.11 1.94 -18.33
N ASP A 349 12.94 2.57 -18.45
CA ASP A 349 12.52 3.31 -19.64
C ASP A 349 13.16 4.71 -19.75
N ASN A 350 13.96 5.13 -18.76
CA ASN A 350 14.76 6.35 -18.85
C ASN A 350 16.19 6.15 -18.29
N PRO A 351 17.20 5.92 -19.16
CA PRO A 351 18.57 5.66 -18.73
C PRO A 351 19.27 6.88 -18.11
N ASP A 352 18.73 8.10 -18.29
CA ASP A 352 19.32 9.32 -17.75
C ASP A 352 18.85 9.63 -16.31
N HIS A 353 17.88 8.88 -15.78
CA HIS A 353 17.34 9.08 -14.43
C HIS A 353 18.31 8.63 -13.33
N ALA A 354 18.18 9.22 -12.14
CA ALA A 354 18.92 8.75 -10.97
C ALA A 354 18.38 7.39 -10.56
N ASP A 355 19.23 6.37 -10.64
CA ASP A 355 18.94 4.99 -10.26
C ASP A 355 19.13 4.77 -8.76
N HIS A 356 20.05 5.51 -8.15
CA HIS A 356 20.34 5.45 -6.73
C HIS A 356 20.53 6.84 -6.14
N VAL A 357 20.01 7.04 -4.93
CA VAL A 357 20.53 8.09 -4.04
C VAL A 357 21.72 7.51 -3.29
N ILE A 358 22.86 8.20 -3.31
CA ILE A 358 24.09 7.73 -2.67
C ILE A 358 24.32 8.57 -1.43
N LYS A 359 24.02 8.01 -0.25
CA LYS A 359 24.40 8.66 1.01
C LYS A 359 25.93 8.59 1.17
N ILE A 360 26.54 9.66 1.65
CA ILE A 360 27.99 9.80 1.75
C ILE A 360 28.42 10.28 3.14
N THR A 361 29.53 9.74 3.64
CA THR A 361 30.23 10.25 4.82
C THR A 361 31.74 10.15 4.59
N THR A 362 32.53 10.80 5.46
CA THR A 362 33.95 10.47 5.64
C THR A 362 34.12 9.11 6.32
N ALA A 363 35.37 8.60 6.38
CA ALA A 363 35.68 7.30 7.00
C ALA A 363 35.35 7.22 8.51
N ASP A 364 35.34 8.35 9.22
CA ASP A 364 34.93 8.48 10.62
C ASP A 364 33.42 8.74 10.79
N GLY A 365 32.66 8.80 9.69
CA GLY A 365 31.20 8.92 9.69
C GLY A 365 30.66 10.35 9.73
N ALA A 366 31.51 11.37 9.63
CA ALA A 366 31.08 12.77 9.54
C ALA A 366 30.53 13.11 8.13
N PRO A 367 29.74 14.19 7.97
CA PRO A 367 29.37 14.72 6.66
C PRO A 367 30.63 14.98 5.80
N HIS A 368 30.56 14.63 4.51
CA HIS A 368 31.68 14.84 3.60
C HIS A 368 31.90 16.34 3.36
N PRO A 369 33.13 16.88 3.44
CA PRO A 369 33.38 18.33 3.39
C PRO A 369 32.96 19.01 2.09
N ILE A 370 32.85 18.25 0.99
CA ILE A 370 32.44 18.76 -0.33
C ILE A 370 30.97 18.44 -0.64
N TYR A 371 30.48 17.30 -0.16
CA TYR A 371 29.20 16.72 -0.63
C TYR A 371 28.14 16.69 0.48
N GLY A 372 28.47 17.00 1.73
CA GLY A 372 27.55 16.90 2.85
C GLY A 372 27.16 15.45 3.13
N VAL A 373 25.86 15.17 3.25
CA VAL A 373 25.32 13.86 3.67
C VAL A 373 24.81 12.98 2.53
N GLN A 374 24.72 13.51 1.31
CA GLN A 374 24.30 12.82 0.10
C GLN A 374 25.18 13.25 -1.07
N LEU A 375 25.31 12.40 -2.09
CA LEU A 375 26.10 12.69 -3.28
C LEU A 375 25.16 13.01 -4.43
N GLN A 376 25.07 14.29 -4.77
CA GLN A 376 24.17 14.88 -5.76
C GLN A 376 24.80 14.74 -7.14
N ARG A 377 23.97 14.52 -8.17
CA ARG A 377 24.47 14.34 -9.53
C ARG A 377 24.95 15.67 -10.11
N ASN A 378 26.26 15.77 -10.28
CA ASN A 378 26.89 16.79 -11.11
C ASN A 378 28.08 16.21 -11.89
N GLU A 379 28.56 16.94 -12.89
CA GLU A 379 29.67 16.48 -13.76
C GLU A 379 30.93 16.12 -12.97
N GLN A 380 31.23 16.87 -11.89
CA GLN A 380 32.42 16.62 -11.09
C GLN A 380 32.35 15.30 -10.31
N VAL A 381 31.15 14.94 -9.85
CA VAL A 381 30.89 13.64 -9.21
C VAL A 381 30.99 12.51 -10.22
N ALA A 382 30.39 12.68 -11.41
CA ALA A 382 30.38 11.66 -12.45
C ALA A 382 31.80 11.23 -12.88
N LEU A 383 32.76 12.17 -12.87
CA LEU A 383 34.16 11.90 -13.21
C LEU A 383 34.95 11.16 -12.12
N LYS A 384 34.51 11.20 -10.86
CA LYS A 384 35.26 10.67 -9.71
C LYS A 384 34.65 9.41 -9.10
N LEU A 385 33.35 9.18 -9.29
CA LEU A 385 32.65 8.04 -8.73
C LEU A 385 32.93 6.78 -9.56
N ALA A 386 33.74 5.86 -9.02
CA ALA A 386 33.96 4.57 -9.63
C ALA A 386 32.72 3.67 -9.41
N LYS A 387 32.17 3.12 -10.49
CA LYS A 387 31.04 2.17 -10.48
C LYS A 387 31.50 0.80 -10.95
N GLY A 388 30.95 -0.25 -10.35
CA GLY A 388 31.25 -1.63 -10.72
C GLY A 388 30.19 -2.61 -10.24
N THR A 389 30.47 -3.90 -10.41
CA THR A 389 29.62 -4.98 -9.92
C THR A 389 30.51 -6.07 -9.36
N ALA A 390 30.22 -6.49 -8.14
CA ALA A 390 30.83 -7.67 -7.53
C ALA A 390 29.85 -8.84 -7.59
N THR A 391 30.36 -10.06 -7.74
CA THR A 391 29.56 -11.28 -7.77
C THR A 391 30.03 -12.30 -6.74
N GLN A 392 29.11 -13.14 -6.29
CA GLN A 392 29.41 -14.30 -5.45
C GLN A 392 28.52 -15.48 -5.85
N VAL A 393 29.02 -16.70 -5.70
CA VAL A 393 28.26 -17.92 -6.04
C VAL A 393 27.77 -18.58 -4.76
N VAL A 394 26.48 -18.94 -4.74
CA VAL A 394 25.84 -19.69 -3.66
C VAL A 394 25.32 -21.01 -4.20
N ALA A 395 25.60 -22.11 -3.50
CA ALA A 395 25.16 -23.45 -3.86
C ALA A 395 23.90 -23.86 -3.09
N TYR A 396 22.94 -24.53 -3.74
CA TYR A 396 21.90 -25.30 -3.07
C TYR A 396 22.44 -26.64 -2.58
N GLU A 397 21.73 -27.32 -1.68
CA GLU A 397 22.11 -28.68 -1.24
C GLU A 397 22.05 -29.71 -2.38
N ASP A 398 21.25 -29.45 -3.42
CA ASP A 398 21.16 -30.28 -4.64
C ASP A 398 22.30 -30.02 -5.65
N GLY A 399 23.23 -29.11 -5.34
CA GLY A 399 24.36 -28.73 -6.21
C GLY A 399 24.06 -27.63 -7.22
N THR A 400 22.82 -27.14 -7.32
CA THR A 400 22.46 -25.99 -8.16
C THR A 400 23.24 -24.75 -7.70
N MET A 401 23.83 -24.01 -8.64
CA MET A 401 24.61 -22.80 -8.36
C MET A 401 23.84 -21.55 -8.79
N VAL A 402 23.79 -20.55 -7.92
CA VAL A 402 23.22 -19.23 -8.21
C VAL A 402 24.28 -18.16 -8.03
N THR A 403 24.43 -17.30 -9.05
CA THR A 403 25.34 -16.15 -8.99
C THR A 403 24.58 -14.94 -8.49
N LEU A 404 24.94 -14.47 -7.30
CA LEU A 404 24.46 -13.21 -6.74
C LEU A 404 25.34 -12.06 -7.22
N SER A 405 24.72 -10.92 -7.51
CA SER A 405 25.43 -9.69 -7.87
C SER A 405 25.20 -8.61 -6.82
N LYS A 406 26.12 -7.65 -6.70
CA LYS A 406 25.92 -6.40 -5.98
C LYS A 406 26.59 -5.23 -6.70
N PRO A 407 25.93 -4.06 -6.79
CA PRO A 407 26.59 -2.87 -7.31
C PRO A 407 27.68 -2.41 -6.34
N THR A 408 28.76 -1.84 -6.87
CA THR A 408 29.85 -1.28 -6.07
C THR A 408 30.09 0.16 -6.48
N TYR A 409 30.19 1.04 -5.49
CA TYR A 409 30.51 2.45 -5.67
C TYR A 409 31.73 2.78 -4.82
N ALA A 410 32.67 3.54 -5.38
CA ALA A 410 33.84 4.01 -4.65
C ALA A 410 34.15 5.47 -5.01
N LEU A 411 34.49 6.23 -3.97
CA LEU A 411 34.96 7.60 -4.05
C LEU A 411 36.05 7.76 -2.98
N GLU A 412 37.18 8.36 -3.36
CA GLU A 412 38.34 8.47 -2.46
C GLU A 412 37.99 9.23 -1.18
N GLY A 413 38.42 8.70 -0.02
CA GLY A 413 38.19 9.31 1.29
C GLY A 413 36.73 9.23 1.80
N ALA A 414 35.85 8.55 1.07
CA ALA A 414 34.42 8.51 1.37
C ALA A 414 33.89 7.10 1.62
N VAL A 415 32.87 7.03 2.46
CA VAL A 415 32.02 5.86 2.68
C VAL A 415 30.68 6.11 2.02
N LEU A 416 30.23 5.17 1.18
CA LEU A 416 29.02 5.30 0.38
C LEU A 416 27.96 4.26 0.78
N SER A 417 26.70 4.68 0.77
CA SER A 417 25.52 3.82 0.96
C SER A 417 24.53 4.09 -0.19
N PRO A 418 24.61 3.32 -1.28
CA PRO A 418 23.69 3.45 -2.42
C PRO A 418 22.30 2.93 -2.03
N ARG A 419 21.25 3.64 -2.45
CA ARG A 419 19.87 3.25 -2.16
C ARG A 419 18.97 3.51 -3.34
N VAL A 420 18.16 2.51 -3.69
CA VAL A 420 17.11 2.69 -4.69
C VAL A 420 15.93 3.46 -4.07
N PRO A 421 15.21 4.27 -4.86
CA PRO A 421 13.97 4.92 -4.43
C PRO A 421 12.97 3.87 -3.93
N GLN A 422 12.38 4.11 -2.76
CA GLN A 422 11.33 3.24 -2.22
C GLN A 422 10.01 3.50 -2.91
N MET A 423 9.17 2.48 -2.97
CA MET A 423 7.81 2.58 -3.47
C MET A 423 6.98 3.44 -2.50
N VAL A 424 6.14 4.34 -3.03
CA VAL A 424 5.46 5.37 -2.24
C VAL A 424 3.95 5.14 -2.05
N TYR A 425 3.44 3.98 -2.45
CA TYR A 425 2.03 3.60 -2.24
C TYR A 425 1.77 2.99 -0.86
N GLY A 426 0.55 3.14 -0.35
CA GLY A 426 0.09 2.54 0.91
C GLY A 426 0.69 3.16 2.18
N LEU A 427 1.52 4.20 2.07
CA LEU A 427 2.27 4.74 3.20
C LEU A 427 1.39 5.39 4.27
N GLY A 428 0.21 5.90 3.91
CA GLY A 428 -0.75 6.41 4.89
C GLY A 428 -1.22 5.36 5.90
N LEU A 429 -1.26 4.08 5.52
CA LEU A 429 -1.58 3.00 6.47
C LEU A 429 -0.46 2.81 7.48
N PHE A 430 0.81 2.88 7.06
CA PHE A 430 1.96 2.82 7.99
C PHE A 430 2.02 4.04 8.92
N GLU A 431 1.61 5.22 8.43
CA GLU A 431 1.45 6.40 9.29
C GLU A 431 0.34 6.19 10.32
N ALA A 432 -0.75 5.52 9.94
CA ALA A 432 -1.89 5.23 10.79
C ALA A 432 -1.64 4.11 11.83
N VAL A 433 -0.58 3.30 11.70
CA VAL A 433 -0.17 2.32 12.73
C VAL A 433 0.23 3.05 14.01
N SER A 434 -0.29 2.61 15.16
CA SER A 434 -0.02 3.25 16.45
C SER A 434 1.39 2.94 16.96
N ASN A 435 1.94 3.84 17.79
CA ASN A 435 3.24 3.62 18.42
C ASN A 435 3.22 2.37 19.33
N GLU A 436 2.11 2.13 20.01
CA GLU A 436 1.88 0.98 20.88
C GLU A 436 1.93 -0.33 20.09
N THR A 437 1.42 -0.33 18.86
CA THR A 437 1.47 -1.49 17.97
C THR A 437 2.91 -1.86 17.61
N LEU A 438 3.73 -0.87 17.23
CA LEU A 438 5.16 -1.09 16.92
C LEU A 438 5.95 -1.55 18.14
N LEU A 439 5.67 -0.98 19.32
CA LEU A 439 6.30 -1.40 20.59
C LEU A 439 5.92 -2.83 20.97
N ALA A 440 4.65 -3.22 20.77
CA ALA A 440 4.20 -4.58 21.04
C ALA A 440 4.87 -5.60 20.10
N GLN A 441 5.07 -5.25 18.82
CA GLN A 441 5.74 -6.10 17.83
C GLN A 441 7.23 -6.32 18.15
N ALA A 442 7.92 -5.34 18.75
CA ALA A 442 9.34 -5.45 19.07
C ALA A 442 9.65 -6.38 20.27
N ASN A 443 8.68 -6.67 21.13
CA ASN A 443 8.89 -7.43 22.37
C ASN A 443 8.89 -8.97 22.19
N CYS A 444 9.12 -9.48 20.98
CA CYS A 444 9.10 -10.93 20.73
C CYS A 444 10.44 -11.57 21.16
N GLU A 445 10.41 -12.41 22.21
CA GLU A 445 11.57 -13.01 22.89
C GLU A 445 12.34 -14.10 22.09
N ASN A 446 12.03 -14.32 20.81
CA ASN A 446 12.51 -15.47 20.04
C ASN A 446 13.88 -15.23 19.35
N GLY A 447 14.64 -14.19 19.73
CA GLY A 447 15.96 -13.86 19.16
C GLY A 447 15.94 -13.25 17.75
N ILE A 448 14.78 -13.25 17.07
CA ILE A 448 14.53 -12.65 15.74
C ILE A 448 13.74 -11.32 15.88
N GLY A 449 13.50 -10.86 17.11
CA GLY A 449 12.76 -9.62 17.38
C GLY A 449 13.41 -8.40 16.73
N GLY A 450 12.59 -7.58 16.08
CA GLY A 450 13.01 -6.33 15.48
C GLY A 450 13.21 -5.23 16.52
N LYS A 451 14.01 -4.22 16.16
CA LYS A 451 14.27 -3.05 16.99
C LYS A 451 13.43 -1.85 16.55
N VAL A 452 12.70 -1.24 17.48
CA VAL A 452 12.01 0.04 17.24
C VAL A 452 13.04 1.13 17.01
N SER A 453 12.89 1.87 15.91
CA SER A 453 13.73 3.04 15.63
C SER A 453 13.17 4.31 16.25
N TYR A 454 14.07 5.24 16.58
CA TYR A 454 13.74 6.56 17.09
C TYR A 454 14.54 7.63 16.35
N ALA A 455 13.92 8.77 16.08
CA ALA A 455 14.57 9.93 15.52
C ALA A 455 14.06 11.21 16.17
N ILE A 456 14.80 12.30 15.99
CA ILE A 456 14.34 13.63 16.38
C ILE A 456 13.32 14.10 15.33
N ASN A 457 12.14 14.48 15.79
CA ASN A 457 11.15 15.14 14.96
C ASN A 457 11.66 16.57 14.66
N PRO A 458 11.91 16.92 13.38
CA PRO A 458 12.48 18.22 13.04
C PRO A 458 11.51 19.39 13.34
N GLU A 459 10.21 19.13 13.47
CA GLU A 459 9.21 20.17 13.77
C GLU A 459 9.06 20.42 15.28
N THR A 460 9.19 19.37 16.10
CA THR A 460 8.94 19.47 17.56
C THR A 460 10.21 19.44 18.40
N GLY A 461 11.34 19.03 17.81
CA GLY A 461 12.61 18.78 18.51
C GLY A 461 12.58 17.56 19.43
N LYS A 462 11.48 16.80 19.48
CA LYS A 462 11.31 15.66 20.39
C LYS A 462 11.82 14.37 19.76
N LYS A 463 12.31 13.46 20.60
CA LYS A 463 12.61 12.09 20.21
C LYS A 463 11.30 11.30 20.09
N GLU A 464 11.01 10.80 18.91
CA GLU A 464 9.77 10.08 18.57
C GLU A 464 10.10 8.78 17.82
N ILE A 465 9.15 7.83 17.78
CA ILE A 465 9.31 6.58 17.02
C ILE A 465 9.38 6.91 15.54
N ALA A 466 10.35 6.32 14.86
CA ALA A 466 10.58 6.49 13.44
C ALA A 466 10.32 5.18 12.68
N ARG A 467 9.74 5.29 11.48
CA ARG A 467 9.26 4.14 10.68
C ARG A 467 9.38 4.31 9.17
N PHE A 468 9.78 5.50 8.70
CA PHE A 468 9.91 5.79 7.27
C PHE A 468 11.38 5.80 6.82
N GLY A 469 11.59 5.54 5.53
CA GLY A 469 12.90 5.32 4.93
C GLY A 469 13.44 3.89 5.09
N TRP A 470 14.56 3.60 4.44
CA TRP A 470 15.24 2.30 4.48
C TRP A 470 15.73 1.89 5.87
N LYS A 471 16.12 2.86 6.70
CA LYS A 471 16.61 2.65 8.07
C LYS A 471 15.68 3.18 9.16
N ALA A 472 14.38 3.32 8.84
CA ALA A 472 13.36 3.82 9.77
C ALA A 472 13.80 5.09 10.52
N ALA A 473 14.35 6.07 9.79
CA ALA A 473 14.99 7.25 10.38
C ALA A 473 14.07 8.49 10.42
N LYS A 474 12.85 8.38 9.86
CA LYS A 474 11.89 9.48 9.75
C LYS A 474 10.63 9.16 10.55
N VAL A 475 10.16 10.16 11.30
CA VAL A 475 9.03 10.04 12.26
C VAL A 475 7.67 10.23 11.60
N SER A 476 7.61 10.90 10.46
CA SER A 476 6.37 11.20 9.73
C SER A 476 6.63 11.25 8.22
N LEU A 477 5.54 11.18 7.44
CA LEU A 477 5.64 11.41 5.99
C LEU A 477 6.09 12.83 5.66
N LYS A 478 5.70 13.82 6.47
CA LYS A 478 6.18 15.20 6.33
C LYS A 478 7.69 15.31 6.51
N HIS A 479 8.26 14.66 7.52
CA HIS A 479 9.72 14.58 7.68
C HIS A 479 10.36 13.95 6.43
N GLN A 480 9.83 12.82 5.94
CA GLN A 480 10.36 12.16 4.74
C GLN A 480 10.29 13.05 3.48
N VAL A 481 9.15 13.68 3.21
CA VAL A 481 8.94 14.54 2.04
C VAL A 481 9.84 15.78 2.11
N SER A 482 9.90 16.43 3.26
CA SER A 482 10.69 17.65 3.43
C SER A 482 12.19 17.40 3.36
N GLU A 483 12.69 16.25 3.87
CA GLU A 483 14.10 15.89 3.73
C GLU A 483 14.44 15.51 2.27
N ALA A 484 13.57 14.76 1.60
CA ALA A 484 13.73 14.40 0.19
C ALA A 484 13.69 15.64 -0.73
N ALA A 485 12.81 16.61 -0.44
CA ALA A 485 12.79 17.87 -1.17
C ALA A 485 14.15 18.56 -1.12
N LEU A 486 14.79 18.60 0.06
CA LEU A 486 16.11 19.21 0.20
C LEU A 486 17.20 18.37 -0.48
N LEU A 487 17.34 17.10 -0.10
CA LEU A 487 18.49 16.28 -0.48
C LEU A 487 18.42 15.78 -1.93
N ASP A 488 17.22 15.49 -2.43
CA ASP A 488 17.04 14.83 -3.73
C ASP A 488 16.72 15.87 -4.83
N LEU A 489 16.00 16.94 -4.50
CA LEU A 489 15.57 17.98 -5.46
C LEU A 489 16.28 19.33 -5.28
N GLY A 490 17.05 19.52 -4.20
CA GLY A 490 17.68 20.79 -3.89
C GLY A 490 16.69 21.89 -3.51
N LEU A 491 15.56 21.54 -2.90
CA LEU A 491 14.45 22.45 -2.56
C LEU A 491 14.29 22.60 -1.06
N THR A 492 14.35 23.84 -0.58
CA THR A 492 14.08 24.17 0.82
C THR A 492 12.58 24.14 1.15
N SER A 493 12.27 23.83 2.41
CA SER A 493 10.89 23.73 2.92
C SER A 493 10.79 24.31 4.34
N PRO A 494 9.60 24.58 4.90
CA PRO A 494 9.50 25.11 6.25
C PRO A 494 10.18 24.24 7.33
N THR A 495 10.26 22.92 7.11
CA THR A 495 10.95 21.98 8.01
C THR A 495 12.47 22.00 7.82
N PHE A 496 12.95 22.26 6.61
CA PHE A 496 14.37 22.39 6.28
C PHE A 496 14.59 23.67 5.46
N PRO A 497 14.66 24.84 6.11
CA PRO A 497 14.48 26.15 5.46
C PRO A 497 15.74 26.69 4.78
N SER A 498 16.87 25.97 4.83
CA SER A 498 18.14 26.41 4.29
C SER A 498 18.98 25.24 3.76
N ALA A 499 19.83 25.52 2.77
CA ALA A 499 20.75 24.52 2.21
C ALA A 499 21.85 24.07 3.20
N SER A 500 22.10 24.82 4.28
CA SER A 500 23.09 24.41 5.30
C SER A 500 22.67 23.13 6.04
N CYS A 501 21.36 22.85 6.09
CA CYS A 501 20.81 21.59 6.59
C CYS A 501 21.45 20.37 5.92
N GLU A 502 21.67 20.43 4.61
CA GLU A 502 22.25 19.36 3.79
C GLU A 502 23.76 19.21 4.02
N LEU A 503 24.47 20.33 4.12
CA LEU A 503 25.92 20.36 4.20
C LEU A 503 26.44 19.93 5.57
N THR A 504 25.75 20.35 6.64
CA THR A 504 26.26 20.25 8.01
C THR A 504 25.40 19.37 8.92
N GLY A 505 24.17 19.05 8.52
CA GLY A 505 23.16 18.48 9.41
C GLY A 505 22.56 19.49 10.41
N VAL A 506 22.99 20.75 10.35
CA VAL A 506 22.48 21.88 11.14
C VAL A 506 21.77 22.84 10.21
N CYS A 507 20.56 23.25 10.58
CA CYS A 507 19.73 24.14 9.79
C CYS A 507 19.82 25.58 10.29
N ASP A 508 20.32 26.48 9.46
CA ASP A 508 20.17 27.92 9.69
C ASP A 508 18.77 28.39 9.33
N ALA A 509 18.39 29.58 9.80
CA ALA A 509 17.19 30.24 9.33
C ALA A 509 17.27 30.54 7.82
N GLY A 510 16.14 30.40 7.12
CA GLY A 510 16.05 30.69 5.69
C GLY A 510 14.60 30.84 5.24
N THR A 511 14.42 31.26 3.99
CA THR A 511 13.10 31.38 3.36
C THR A 511 12.87 30.15 2.49
N PRO A 512 11.84 29.33 2.77
CA PRO A 512 11.61 28.12 2.03
C PRO A 512 11.13 28.42 0.60
N GLU A 513 11.67 27.68 -0.38
CA GLU A 513 11.26 27.74 -1.79
C GLU A 513 9.93 27.03 -2.02
N LEU A 514 9.73 25.87 -1.38
CA LEU A 514 8.43 25.21 -1.37
C LEU A 514 7.57 25.75 -0.22
N PRO A 515 6.39 26.33 -0.51
CA PRO A 515 5.48 26.77 0.53
C PRO A 515 4.92 25.57 1.30
N LYS A 516 4.46 25.83 2.53
CA LYS A 516 3.90 24.82 3.44
C LYS A 516 2.79 24.01 2.77
N GLU A 517 1.92 24.68 2.00
CA GLU A 517 0.77 24.08 1.35
C GLU A 517 1.17 23.06 0.29
N ASP A 518 2.29 23.27 -0.41
CA ASP A 518 2.78 22.33 -1.42
C ASP A 518 3.41 21.08 -0.77
N ILE A 519 4.10 21.24 0.35
CA ILE A 519 4.54 20.10 1.18
C ILE A 519 3.33 19.32 1.70
N GLU A 520 2.30 19.99 2.20
CA GLU A 520 1.09 19.33 2.69
C GLU A 520 0.35 18.56 1.59
N ARG A 521 0.30 19.09 0.36
CA ARG A 521 -0.25 18.39 -0.82
C ARG A 521 0.57 17.15 -1.17
N LEU A 522 1.89 17.24 -1.20
CA LEU A 522 2.78 16.10 -1.45
C LEU A 522 2.60 15.00 -0.39
N VAL A 523 2.53 15.39 0.90
CA VAL A 523 2.25 14.47 2.00
C VAL A 523 0.88 13.82 1.83
N LYS A 524 -0.16 14.59 1.53
CA LYS A 524 -1.52 14.09 1.29
C LYS A 524 -1.60 13.12 0.12
N TYR A 525 -0.83 13.36 -0.94
CA TYR A 525 -0.70 12.42 -2.05
C TYR A 525 -0.11 11.09 -1.54
N MET A 526 1.04 11.09 -0.87
CA MET A 526 1.67 9.87 -0.34
C MET A 526 0.79 9.13 0.68
N GLN A 527 0.01 9.86 1.49
CA GLN A 527 -0.98 9.25 2.39
C GLN A 527 -2.11 8.53 1.64
N SER A 528 -2.48 9.02 0.46
CA SER A 528 -3.74 8.64 -0.22
C SER A 528 -3.54 7.70 -1.42
N ILE A 529 -2.30 7.38 -1.82
CA ILE A 529 -2.03 6.37 -2.85
C ILE A 529 -2.45 4.99 -2.31
N ALA A 530 -3.38 4.35 -3.01
CA ALA A 530 -3.96 3.05 -2.67
C ALA A 530 -3.03 1.88 -3.00
N VAL A 531 -3.39 0.70 -2.48
CA VAL A 531 -2.66 -0.54 -2.74
C VAL A 531 -3.53 -1.45 -3.60
N PRO A 532 -3.00 -2.06 -4.67
CA PRO A 532 -3.77 -3.00 -5.46
C PRO A 532 -4.04 -4.30 -4.69
N VAL A 533 -5.14 -4.96 -5.04
CA VAL A 533 -5.54 -6.28 -4.52
C VAL A 533 -4.45 -7.35 -4.76
N GLN A 534 -4.36 -8.34 -3.86
CA GLN A 534 -3.56 -9.54 -4.06
C GLN A 534 -4.07 -10.34 -5.27
N ARG A 535 -3.17 -11.02 -5.96
CA ARG A 535 -3.44 -11.72 -7.23
C ARG A 535 -3.40 -13.24 -7.02
N ASN A 536 -3.95 -13.99 -7.97
CA ASN A 536 -3.79 -15.45 -8.11
C ASN A 536 -4.12 -16.34 -6.88
N HIS A 537 -4.83 -15.83 -5.87
CA HIS A 537 -5.17 -16.54 -4.63
C HIS A 537 -5.97 -17.84 -4.82
N LYS A 538 -6.63 -18.03 -5.98
CA LYS A 538 -7.38 -19.25 -6.32
C LYS A 538 -6.49 -20.40 -6.77
N ASP A 539 -5.24 -20.12 -7.15
CA ASP A 539 -4.30 -21.15 -7.57
C ASP A 539 -3.77 -21.92 -6.34
N PRO A 540 -3.80 -23.26 -6.32
CA PRO A 540 -3.25 -24.05 -5.22
C PRO A 540 -1.78 -23.74 -4.89
N ALA A 541 -0.98 -23.27 -5.85
CA ALA A 541 0.41 -22.83 -5.63
C ALA A 541 0.51 -21.65 -4.67
N PHE A 542 -0.51 -20.76 -4.63
CA PHE A 542 -0.56 -19.65 -3.68
C PHE A 542 -0.56 -20.16 -2.24
N ALA A 543 -1.48 -21.08 -1.92
CA ALA A 543 -1.63 -21.62 -0.58
C ALA A 543 -0.40 -22.43 -0.14
N ARG A 544 0.18 -23.23 -1.04
CA ARG A 544 1.43 -23.97 -0.78
C ARG A 544 2.60 -23.02 -0.56
N GLY A 545 2.73 -21.98 -1.38
CA GLY A 545 3.78 -20.96 -1.25
C GLY A 545 3.68 -20.17 0.06
N GLN A 546 2.46 -19.79 0.45
CA GLN A 546 2.20 -19.12 1.73
C GLN A 546 2.55 -20.03 2.92
N ALA A 547 2.21 -21.32 2.85
CA ALA A 547 2.60 -22.30 3.86
C ALA A 547 4.13 -22.47 3.93
N THR A 548 4.82 -22.50 2.79
CA THR A 548 6.29 -22.54 2.73
C THR A 548 6.91 -21.27 3.33
N PHE A 549 6.35 -20.10 3.05
CA PHE A 549 6.79 -18.82 3.63
C PHE A 549 6.72 -18.84 5.17
N ALA A 550 5.60 -19.31 5.73
CA ALA A 550 5.44 -19.46 7.17
C ALA A 550 6.37 -20.55 7.75
N LYS A 551 6.48 -21.71 7.08
CA LYS A 551 7.37 -22.81 7.48
C LYS A 551 8.84 -22.40 7.55
N LEU A 552 9.27 -21.55 6.62
CA LEU A 552 10.63 -21.00 6.63
C LEU A 552 10.83 -19.96 7.75
N GLY A 553 9.77 -19.48 8.40
CA GLY A 553 9.84 -18.43 9.42
C GLY A 553 9.97 -17.01 8.86
N CYS A 554 9.72 -16.80 7.56
CA CYS A 554 9.78 -15.48 6.92
C CYS A 554 8.80 -14.47 7.56
N ASN A 555 7.67 -14.98 8.03
CA ASN A 555 6.65 -14.23 8.76
C ASN A 555 7.10 -13.73 10.15
N SER A 556 8.32 -14.03 10.61
CA SER A 556 8.85 -13.49 11.88
C SER A 556 9.18 -12.00 11.79
N CYS A 557 9.56 -11.52 10.60
CA CYS A 557 9.82 -10.10 10.31
C CYS A 557 8.80 -9.56 9.31
N HIS A 558 8.49 -10.35 8.27
CA HIS A 558 7.47 -10.01 7.29
C HIS A 558 6.07 -10.40 7.80
N LEU A 559 5.64 -9.77 8.90
CA LEU A 559 4.36 -10.03 9.54
C LEU A 559 3.21 -9.88 8.53
N PRO A 560 2.39 -10.94 8.30
CA PRO A 560 1.37 -10.92 7.26
C PRO A 560 0.34 -9.81 7.43
N GLU A 561 0.04 -9.40 8.66
CA GLU A 561 -1.04 -8.46 8.97
C GLU A 561 -0.59 -7.36 9.93
N MET A 562 -1.18 -6.18 9.78
CA MET A 562 -1.06 -5.04 10.68
C MET A 562 -2.43 -4.38 10.88
N VAL A 563 -2.55 -3.60 11.97
CA VAL A 563 -3.77 -2.86 12.30
C VAL A 563 -3.45 -1.37 12.45
N THR A 564 -4.28 -0.51 11.85
CA THR A 564 -4.18 0.94 12.03
C THR A 564 -4.94 1.41 13.28
N GLY A 565 -4.46 2.49 13.90
CA GLY A 565 -5.14 3.17 15.00
C GLY A 565 -6.31 4.05 14.54
N ASN A 566 -6.86 4.84 15.46
CA ASN A 566 -8.08 5.64 15.24
C ASN A 566 -7.85 7.16 15.11
N THR A 567 -6.61 7.62 14.94
CA THR A 567 -6.27 9.05 15.03
C THR A 567 -5.77 9.67 13.73
N HIS A 568 -5.62 8.88 12.66
CA HIS A 568 -5.08 9.37 11.39
C HIS A 568 -5.96 10.48 10.77
N PRO A 569 -5.42 11.58 10.20
CA PRO A 569 -6.24 12.68 9.66
C PRO A 569 -7.22 12.25 8.57
N ILE A 570 -6.81 11.31 7.71
CA ILE A 570 -7.70 10.68 6.74
C ILE A 570 -8.47 9.57 7.47
N GLU A 571 -9.75 9.80 7.72
CA GLU A 571 -10.63 8.91 8.48
C GLU A 571 -10.63 7.49 7.92
N LYS A 572 -10.58 7.37 6.60
CA LYS A 572 -10.65 6.09 5.92
C LYS A 572 -9.45 5.21 6.18
N LEU A 573 -8.31 5.72 6.64
CA LEU A 573 -7.13 4.92 6.99
C LEU A 573 -7.15 4.40 8.44
N ARG A 574 -8.20 4.70 9.21
CA ARG A 574 -8.34 4.31 10.62
C ARG A 574 -8.95 2.92 10.79
N ASN A 575 -8.61 2.24 11.88
CA ASN A 575 -9.19 0.97 12.33
C ASN A 575 -9.28 -0.11 11.24
N GLN A 576 -8.23 -0.24 10.42
CA GLN A 576 -8.16 -1.22 9.36
C GLN A 576 -7.17 -2.31 9.71
N THR A 577 -7.56 -3.56 9.47
CA THR A 577 -6.62 -4.67 9.28
C THR A 577 -6.21 -4.73 7.82
N PHE A 578 -4.91 -4.81 7.58
CA PHE A 578 -4.33 -4.88 6.24
C PHE A 578 -3.14 -5.83 6.20
N ALA A 579 -2.72 -6.23 5.00
CA ALA A 579 -1.73 -7.29 4.79
C ALA A 579 -0.46 -6.81 4.08
N PRO A 580 0.44 -6.07 4.78
CA PRO A 580 1.61 -5.46 4.15
C PRO A 580 2.84 -6.37 4.14
N TYR A 581 2.84 -7.48 4.90
CA TYR A 581 3.99 -8.38 5.07
C TYR A 581 5.25 -7.65 5.59
N THR A 582 5.10 -6.94 6.72
CA THR A 582 6.17 -6.21 7.41
C THR A 582 5.79 -5.91 8.86
N ASP A 583 6.78 -5.83 9.73
CA ASP A 583 6.67 -5.28 11.08
C ASP A 583 7.11 -3.81 11.20
N LEU A 584 7.65 -3.21 10.13
CA LEU A 584 8.26 -1.88 10.09
C LEU A 584 9.44 -1.69 11.07
N LEU A 585 10.02 -2.76 11.61
CA LEU A 585 11.12 -2.70 12.58
C LEU A 585 12.48 -2.87 11.91
N LEU A 586 13.55 -2.52 12.64
CA LEU A 586 14.93 -2.71 12.21
C LEU A 586 15.41 -4.13 12.51
N HIS A 587 16.03 -4.77 11.53
CA HIS A 587 16.63 -6.09 11.64
C HIS A 587 18.06 -6.11 11.14
N ASP A 588 18.90 -6.92 11.79
CA ASP A 588 20.26 -7.20 11.33
C ASP A 588 20.22 -8.15 10.14
N MET A 589 20.55 -7.63 8.96
CA MET A 589 20.58 -8.36 7.68
C MET A 589 21.97 -8.94 7.35
N GLY A 590 22.92 -8.84 8.28
CA GLY A 590 24.27 -9.38 8.19
C GLY A 590 25.26 -8.54 7.38
N PRO A 591 26.55 -8.91 7.41
CA PRO A 591 27.64 -8.12 6.84
C PRO A 591 27.57 -7.97 5.31
N GLY A 592 26.94 -8.94 4.61
CA GLY A 592 26.75 -8.86 3.16
C GLY A 592 25.83 -7.72 2.72
N LEU A 593 24.90 -7.30 3.59
CA LEU A 593 23.96 -6.21 3.37
C LEU A 593 24.28 -4.98 4.23
N ALA A 594 25.41 -4.97 4.93
CA ALA A 594 25.85 -3.80 5.66
C ALA A 594 26.27 -2.69 4.71
N ASP A 595 25.76 -1.48 4.95
CA ASP A 595 26.49 -0.28 4.58
C ASP A 595 27.46 0.11 5.72
N ALA A 596 28.42 0.99 5.44
CA ALA A 596 29.33 1.49 6.48
C ALA A 596 28.81 2.79 7.13
N LYS A 597 27.50 3.07 7.01
CA LYS A 597 26.88 4.31 7.47
C LYS A 597 25.84 4.04 8.55
N LYS A 598 26.07 4.63 9.73
CA LYS A 598 25.02 4.76 10.75
C LYS A 598 23.98 5.80 10.31
N GLU A 599 22.70 5.52 10.53
CA GLU A 599 21.63 6.50 10.33
C GLU A 599 20.67 6.47 11.51
N GLY A 600 20.59 7.58 12.24
CA GLY A 600 19.90 7.59 13.54
C GLY A 600 20.48 6.54 14.48
N ILE A 601 19.64 5.61 14.94
CA ILE A 601 20.07 4.50 15.79
C ILE A 601 20.42 3.21 15.03
N ALA A 602 20.14 3.16 13.72
CA ALA A 602 20.37 1.98 12.90
C ALA A 602 21.85 1.82 12.56
N ALA A 603 22.42 0.67 12.88
CA ALA A 603 23.76 0.27 12.49
C ALA A 603 23.85 0.00 10.98
N GLY A 604 25.06 -0.22 10.48
CA GLY A 604 25.33 -0.41 9.06
C GLY A 604 24.55 -1.57 8.41
N ASN A 605 24.46 -2.68 9.14
CA ASN A 605 23.75 -3.92 8.79
C ASN A 605 22.26 -3.93 9.14
N GLU A 606 21.74 -2.88 9.79
CA GLU A 606 20.35 -2.83 10.20
C GLU A 606 19.48 -2.11 9.16
N TRP A 607 18.41 -2.79 8.74
CA TRP A 607 17.45 -2.28 7.76
C TRP A 607 16.03 -2.47 8.26
N ARG A 608 15.15 -1.56 7.87
CA ARG A 608 13.71 -1.70 8.12
C ARG A 608 13.17 -2.84 7.25
N THR A 609 12.35 -3.72 7.81
CA THR A 609 11.62 -4.72 7.03
C THR A 609 10.76 -4.02 5.96
N ALA A 610 11.08 -4.22 4.68
CA ALA A 610 10.29 -3.67 3.59
C ALA A 610 8.94 -4.43 3.47
N PRO A 611 7.82 -3.74 3.20
CA PRO A 611 6.56 -4.42 2.94
C PRO A 611 6.64 -5.23 1.64
N LEU A 612 6.02 -6.41 1.62
CA LEU A 612 5.97 -7.27 0.44
C LEU A 612 4.64 -7.19 -0.33
N TRP A 613 3.68 -6.39 0.12
CA TRP A 613 2.51 -6.09 -0.69
C TRP A 613 2.92 -5.44 -2.03
N GLY A 614 2.20 -5.72 -3.10
CA GLY A 614 2.52 -5.29 -4.46
C GLY A 614 3.86 -5.80 -5.01
N LEU A 615 4.59 -6.69 -4.33
CA LEU A 615 5.91 -7.17 -4.76
C LEU A 615 5.90 -7.76 -6.17
N GLY A 616 4.85 -8.49 -6.53
CA GLY A 616 4.71 -9.06 -7.88
C GLY A 616 4.46 -8.06 -9.00
N LEU A 617 4.22 -6.77 -8.69
CA LEU A 617 4.00 -5.72 -9.68
C LEU A 617 5.28 -4.97 -10.05
N GLN A 618 6.43 -5.22 -9.39
CA GLN A 618 7.67 -4.51 -9.69
C GLN A 618 8.06 -4.56 -11.16
N LYS A 619 8.04 -5.76 -11.77
CA LYS A 619 8.36 -5.91 -13.19
C LYS A 619 7.34 -5.18 -14.08
N THR A 620 6.08 -5.14 -13.68
CA THR A 620 5.00 -4.49 -14.45
C THR A 620 5.09 -2.97 -14.38
N VAL A 621 5.47 -2.41 -13.23
CA VAL A 621 5.49 -0.96 -13.01
C VAL A 621 6.84 -0.34 -13.34
N ASN A 622 7.94 -0.98 -12.96
CA ASN A 622 9.30 -0.45 -13.16
C ASN A 622 9.99 -1.04 -14.41
N GLY A 623 9.39 -2.05 -15.06
CA GLY A 623 10.01 -2.83 -16.14
C GLY A 623 11.04 -3.87 -15.68
N GLN A 624 11.38 -3.90 -14.38
CA GLN A 624 12.40 -4.77 -13.79
C GLN A 624 12.08 -5.13 -12.33
N ILE A 625 12.70 -6.20 -11.83
CA ILE A 625 12.72 -6.55 -10.41
C ILE A 625 14.04 -6.06 -9.82
N MET A 626 13.96 -5.25 -8.77
CA MET A 626 15.12 -4.75 -8.03
C MET A 626 14.78 -4.75 -6.55
N LEU A 627 15.38 -5.69 -5.84
CA LEU A 627 15.09 -5.94 -4.43
C LEU A 627 16.30 -5.58 -3.58
N LEU A 628 16.02 -5.41 -2.28
CA LEU A 628 16.96 -4.92 -1.27
C LEU A 628 17.27 -3.43 -1.46
N HIS A 629 17.97 -2.84 -0.48
CA HIS A 629 18.13 -1.39 -0.38
C HIS A 629 18.85 -0.77 -1.58
N ASP A 630 19.74 -1.50 -2.24
CA ASP A 630 20.57 -1.07 -3.37
C ASP A 630 20.20 -1.78 -4.70
N GLY A 631 19.01 -2.38 -4.76
CA GLY A 631 18.50 -3.01 -5.98
C GLY A 631 19.30 -4.20 -6.49
N ARG A 632 20.22 -4.75 -5.68
CA ARG A 632 21.17 -5.79 -6.12
C ARG A 632 20.53 -7.09 -6.56
N ALA A 633 19.37 -7.43 -6.00
CA ALA A 633 18.70 -8.70 -6.23
C ALA A 633 17.67 -8.56 -7.36
N LYS A 634 17.88 -9.30 -8.45
CA LYS A 634 17.03 -9.25 -9.66
C LYS A 634 15.92 -10.30 -9.68
N SER A 635 15.80 -11.07 -8.60
CA SER A 635 14.80 -12.11 -8.41
C SER A 635 14.50 -12.31 -6.92
N TYR A 636 13.35 -12.93 -6.61
CA TYR A 636 13.02 -13.35 -5.25
C TYR A 636 14.07 -14.32 -4.69
N GLU A 637 14.59 -15.21 -5.54
CA GLU A 637 15.65 -16.15 -5.20
C GLU A 637 16.92 -15.43 -4.74
N GLU A 638 17.42 -14.48 -5.53
CA GLU A 638 18.60 -13.70 -5.16
C GLU A 638 18.38 -12.92 -3.86
N ALA A 639 17.21 -12.30 -3.69
CA ALA A 639 16.89 -11.55 -2.49
C ALA A 639 16.94 -12.45 -1.25
N ILE A 640 16.30 -13.62 -1.29
CA ILE A 640 16.33 -14.59 -0.19
C ILE A 640 17.75 -15.06 0.08
N LEU A 641 18.55 -15.36 -0.95
CA LEU A 641 19.93 -15.83 -0.77
C LEU A 641 20.88 -14.77 -0.19
N TRP A 642 20.57 -13.48 -0.35
CA TRP A 642 21.29 -12.37 0.28
C TRP A 642 20.96 -12.18 1.76
N HIS A 643 19.84 -12.72 2.26
CA HIS A 643 19.51 -12.62 3.68
C HIS A 643 20.56 -13.32 4.54
N ALA A 644 21.04 -12.62 5.56
CA ALA A 644 21.97 -13.11 6.56
C ALA A 644 21.56 -12.55 7.94
N GLY A 645 22.50 -12.45 8.89
CA GLY A 645 22.21 -11.92 10.23
C GLY A 645 21.09 -12.71 10.92
N GLN A 646 20.04 -12.02 11.37
CA GLN A 646 18.88 -12.64 12.00
C GLN A 646 18.14 -13.63 11.10
N ALA A 647 18.19 -13.44 9.77
CA ALA A 647 17.53 -14.30 8.79
C ALA A 647 18.40 -15.47 8.28
N ALA A 648 19.64 -15.61 8.78
CA ALA A 648 20.56 -16.67 8.34
C ALA A 648 19.97 -18.10 8.47
N PRO A 649 19.25 -18.47 9.56
CA PRO A 649 18.61 -19.79 9.65
C PRO A 649 17.56 -20.03 8.55
N MET A 650 16.76 -19.00 8.23
CA MET A 650 15.71 -19.08 7.21
C MET A 650 16.32 -19.22 5.81
N GLN A 651 17.37 -18.47 5.51
CA GLN A 651 18.11 -18.59 4.25
C GLN A 651 18.74 -19.99 4.10
N ALA A 652 19.32 -20.51 5.17
CA ALA A 652 19.88 -21.85 5.18
C ALA A 652 18.81 -22.93 4.95
N ALA A 653 17.62 -22.78 5.56
CA ALA A 653 16.49 -23.68 5.34
C ALA A 653 15.94 -23.60 3.91
N PHE A 654 15.85 -22.40 3.34
CA PHE A 654 15.44 -22.18 1.95
C PHE A 654 16.36 -22.90 0.96
N ARG A 655 17.68 -22.93 1.22
CA ARG A 655 18.66 -23.66 0.39
C ARG A 655 18.50 -25.18 0.40
N LYS A 656 17.71 -25.73 1.33
CA LYS A 656 17.37 -27.16 1.42
C LYS A 656 16.03 -27.50 0.80
N LEU A 657 15.24 -26.49 0.41
CA LEU A 657 13.92 -26.75 -0.15
C LEU A 657 14.04 -27.42 -1.52
N PRO A 658 13.20 -28.44 -1.78
CA PRO A 658 12.98 -28.94 -3.13
C PRO A 658 12.62 -27.80 -4.08
N LYS A 659 13.01 -27.93 -5.35
CA LYS A 659 12.73 -26.91 -6.37
C LYS A 659 11.23 -26.56 -6.47
N ALA A 660 10.34 -27.54 -6.36
CA ALA A 660 8.89 -27.31 -6.41
C ALA A 660 8.40 -26.38 -5.28
N ASP A 661 8.87 -26.60 -4.05
CA ASP A 661 8.52 -25.74 -2.90
C ASP A 661 9.05 -24.31 -3.07
N ARG A 662 10.22 -24.15 -3.72
CA ARG A 662 10.77 -22.83 -4.08
C ARG A 662 9.92 -22.13 -5.14
N GLU A 663 9.47 -22.86 -6.16
CA GLU A 663 8.59 -22.33 -7.21
C GLU A 663 7.23 -21.89 -6.64
N ASP A 664 6.64 -22.69 -5.75
CA ASP A 664 5.41 -22.31 -5.03
C ASP A 664 5.62 -21.05 -4.16
N LEU A 665 6.76 -20.96 -3.44
CA LEU A 665 7.12 -19.75 -2.68
C LEU A 665 7.24 -18.52 -3.58
N PHE A 666 7.91 -18.64 -4.73
CA PHE A 666 8.02 -17.53 -5.69
C PHE A 666 6.68 -17.15 -6.30
N PHE A 667 5.80 -18.13 -6.53
CA PHE A 667 4.44 -17.87 -6.99
C PHE A 667 3.65 -17.05 -5.97
N PHE A 668 3.73 -17.42 -4.68
CA PHE A 668 3.13 -16.64 -3.61
C PHE A 668 3.70 -15.21 -3.54
N LEU A 669 5.02 -15.04 -3.55
CA LEU A 669 5.68 -13.72 -3.53
C LEU A 669 5.32 -12.86 -4.75
N GLY A 670 5.16 -13.46 -5.93
CA GLY A 670 4.68 -12.77 -7.14
C GLY A 670 3.18 -12.47 -7.14
N SER A 671 2.44 -13.07 -6.21
CA SER A 671 0.99 -12.90 -6.08
C SER A 671 0.61 -11.82 -5.07
N ILE A 672 1.50 -11.52 -4.13
CA ILE A 672 1.30 -10.43 -3.15
C ILE A 672 1.71 -9.06 -3.68
#